data_AF-A0A6I6JIS9-F1
#
_entry.id   AF-A0A6I6JIS9-F1
#
_cell.length_a   1.000
_cell.length_b   1.000
_cell.length_c   1.000
_cell.angle_alpha   90.00
_cell.angle_beta   90.00
_cell.angle_gamma   90.00
#
_symmetry.space_group_name_H-M   'P 1'
#
loop_
_entity.id
_entity.type
_entity.pdbx_description
1 polymer ?
#
loop_
_entity_poly.entity_id
_entity_poly.type
_entity_poly.pdbx_seq_one_letter_code
_entity_poly.pdbx_strand_id
1 'polypeptide(L)'
;MKELLPILPRPSRYLGSEWGVTLKDPATINVRCGLAFPDMYEVGMSYLGQKILAEAVNAVPRFQAERVYTPCEETAAILREREVPLATLESDTPLAELDALAFSLTHELCYTNILYMLDLAGIPFRSTERNESHPLVIAGGGATFNAEPMAPFFDAMVIGDGEEALPAMLTVIEQAKQESLPRAELLRRLIAVPGVYVPAFFEDQGPGQPLKPLVEGYETVEKAVVDDLNKTGFPKGQVIAFDAVHDRLTMEIARGCTRGCRFCQAGMIYRPVRERSLENLDTILTEGLAETGYEETSMLSLSTGDFSALDTFFSRSFDKCASEQISISLPSLRVGSLSAPIMERISSIRRTGATLAPEAGSQRLRDVINKGVDEAGLMDHVKMLFDNGWQGVKLYFMIGLPTETDEDLDAIVDLCLAVRDAAKDENGRRIKRLQITAAVSPFVPKPQTPFQWEPQISQDEIYRRIGYLRDQFRQFKGLNMRYHEPAMSSLEGVFSRGDRRLAEVVERAYAKGALFSSWKDHLKLEPYKEAMNEAGLSWDEYTGPRDMDAPLPWDHLSSGVTKRFLLKEHERALAEKITEDCRYGACRNCGVCQFEGRVSTLSRQATEKDIRNRLVFAERDQEGEQPPYSVEKPDLTVKGGHYRLWYEKTGPAAYLSQLELQAVFERAFRRAGLPLAFSSGFHPMPRLSFGKALPVGVSSTAEWINVFFREDFEPAEVVKRLIPVMPEGLAPLKADRLSMGKKQPQSVEEVFKLAFAKDAEQHLEQWRAFMDAPEFMVEKRTKKGMKTVDIRPVVKETEEADDGLTVVLDWRQSYMSPLVLARHVMNDASPLDFTLTKVAQRFD
;
A
#
# COMPACT_ATOMS: atom_id res chain seq x y z
N MET A 1 -19.30 7.52 -11.84
CA MET A 1 -19.11 6.15 -11.30
C MET A 1 -19.93 5.89 -10.04
N LYS A 2 -20.12 6.88 -9.14
CA LYS A 2 -20.78 6.69 -7.84
C LYS A 2 -22.24 6.20 -7.92
N GLU A 3 -22.96 6.55 -8.98
CA GLU A 3 -24.34 6.05 -9.20
C GLU A 3 -24.43 4.52 -9.34
N LEU A 4 -23.33 3.87 -9.71
CA LEU A 4 -23.27 2.42 -9.90
C LEU A 4 -22.88 1.65 -8.63
N LEU A 5 -22.55 2.33 -7.52
CA LEU A 5 -22.16 1.68 -6.25
C LEU A 5 -23.07 0.53 -5.81
N PRO A 6 -24.42 0.57 -5.95
CA PRO A 6 -25.30 -0.55 -5.59
C PRO A 6 -25.01 -1.87 -6.30
N ILE A 7 -24.38 -1.81 -7.48
CA ILE A 7 -24.08 -2.98 -8.32
C ILE A 7 -22.58 -3.28 -8.43
N LEU A 8 -21.71 -2.41 -7.90
CA LEU A 8 -20.27 -2.68 -7.90
C LEU A 8 -19.89 -3.73 -6.83
N PRO A 9 -18.98 -4.67 -7.13
CA PRO A 9 -18.41 -5.55 -6.12
C PRO A 9 -17.52 -4.75 -5.16
N ARG A 10 -17.66 -5.00 -3.84
CA ARG A 10 -16.92 -4.30 -2.78
C ARG A 10 -16.98 -2.76 -2.95
N PRO A 11 -18.18 -2.17 -2.91
CA PRO A 11 -18.40 -0.77 -3.27
C PRO A 11 -17.66 0.25 -2.38
N SER A 12 -17.25 -0.15 -1.17
CA SER A 12 -16.44 0.67 -0.27
C SER A 12 -15.13 1.18 -0.90
N ARG A 13 -14.60 0.48 -1.90
CA ARG A 13 -13.38 0.83 -2.66
C ARG A 13 -13.54 2.06 -3.56
N TYR A 14 -14.77 2.48 -3.82
CA TYR A 14 -15.11 3.50 -4.81
C TYR A 14 -15.84 4.72 -4.21
N LEU A 15 -15.84 4.86 -2.87
CA LEU A 15 -16.63 5.88 -2.18
C LEU A 15 -16.00 7.27 -2.21
N GLY A 16 -14.69 7.37 -1.93
CA GLY A 16 -13.99 8.64 -1.75
C GLY A 16 -14.41 9.45 -0.52
N SER A 17 -15.13 8.83 0.41
CA SER A 17 -15.66 9.43 1.64
C SER A 17 -14.92 8.97 2.90
N GLU A 18 -13.69 8.49 2.74
CA GLU A 18 -12.82 8.06 3.83
C GLU A 18 -12.55 9.22 4.80
N TRP A 19 -12.27 8.89 6.06
CA TRP A 19 -11.81 9.90 7.01
C TRP A 19 -10.43 10.45 6.59
N GLY A 20 -10.24 11.75 6.67
CA GLY A 20 -8.99 12.44 6.30
C GLY A 20 -8.89 12.84 4.83
N VAL A 21 -9.90 12.58 4.00
CA VAL A 21 -9.93 13.10 2.62
C VAL A 21 -9.98 14.62 2.63
N THR A 22 -9.25 15.24 1.70
CA THR A 22 -9.29 16.70 1.50
C THR A 22 -10.25 17.03 0.38
N LEU A 23 -11.39 17.64 0.72
CA LEU A 23 -12.33 18.19 -0.23
C LEU A 23 -12.22 19.71 -0.21
N LYS A 24 -12.07 20.31 -1.38
CA LYS A 24 -11.98 21.77 -1.57
C LYS A 24 -13.17 22.26 -2.38
N ASP A 25 -13.52 23.54 -2.22
CA ASP A 25 -14.55 24.18 -3.02
C ASP A 25 -14.11 24.17 -4.50
N PRO A 26 -14.85 23.48 -5.40
CA PRO A 26 -14.53 23.43 -6.82
C PRO A 26 -14.32 24.79 -7.47
N ALA A 27 -15.00 25.84 -6.99
CA ALA A 27 -14.87 27.20 -7.53
C ALA A 27 -13.49 27.85 -7.27
N THR A 28 -12.71 27.29 -6.34
CA THR A 28 -11.38 27.80 -5.96
C THR A 28 -10.22 27.03 -6.61
N ILE A 29 -10.53 25.98 -7.38
CA ILE A 29 -9.54 25.05 -7.94
C ILE A 29 -9.21 25.41 -9.39
N ASN A 30 -7.92 25.67 -9.64
CA ASN A 30 -7.38 25.97 -10.96
C ASN A 30 -6.81 24.73 -11.65
N VAL A 31 -6.30 23.76 -10.88
CA VAL A 31 -5.70 22.52 -11.39
C VAL A 31 -6.19 21.31 -10.60
N ARG A 32 -6.78 20.33 -11.30
CA ARG A 32 -7.14 19.01 -10.75
C ARG A 32 -6.14 17.95 -11.19
N CYS A 33 -5.57 17.24 -10.22
CA CYS A 33 -4.62 16.17 -10.44
C CYS A 33 -5.13 14.84 -9.88
N GLY A 34 -5.34 13.86 -10.75
CA GLY A 34 -5.61 12.48 -10.35
C GLY A 34 -4.31 11.77 -9.98
N LEU A 35 -4.17 11.36 -8.72
CA LEU A 35 -3.10 10.49 -8.24
C LEU A 35 -3.51 9.04 -8.49
N ALA A 36 -3.08 8.50 -9.62
CA ALA A 36 -3.40 7.14 -10.05
C ALA A 36 -2.43 6.12 -9.46
N PHE A 37 -2.96 5.04 -8.92
CA PHE A 37 -2.18 3.88 -8.51
C PHE A 37 -2.60 2.66 -9.35
N PRO A 38 -1.69 2.08 -10.15
CA PRO A 38 -2.01 1.04 -11.14
C PRO A 38 -2.18 -0.37 -10.53
N ASP A 39 -2.88 -0.45 -9.39
CA ASP A 39 -3.32 -1.68 -8.74
C ASP A 39 -4.62 -1.41 -7.98
N MET A 40 -5.23 -2.45 -7.41
CA MET A 40 -6.49 -2.34 -6.68
C MET A 40 -6.36 -1.48 -5.42
N TYR A 41 -7.49 -0.91 -5.01
CA TYR A 41 -7.63 -0.02 -3.85
C TYR A 41 -6.88 -0.49 -2.59
N GLU A 42 -7.01 -1.76 -2.21
CA GLU A 42 -6.38 -2.31 -0.99
C GLU A 42 -4.84 -2.26 -1.02
N VAL A 43 -4.24 -2.36 -2.20
CA VAL A 43 -2.80 -2.24 -2.40
C VAL A 43 -2.43 -0.77 -2.45
N GLY A 44 -3.14 0.03 -3.25
CA GLY A 44 -2.85 1.45 -3.43
C GLY A 44 -2.98 2.28 -2.15
N MET A 45 -4.00 2.04 -1.33
CA MET A 45 -4.18 2.72 -0.04
C MET A 45 -3.07 2.47 0.97
N SER A 46 -2.33 1.37 0.80
CA SER A 46 -1.17 1.03 1.64
C SER A 46 0.09 1.85 1.26
N TYR A 47 0.07 2.56 0.12
CA TYR A 47 1.23 3.28 -0.39
C TYR A 47 1.35 4.69 0.21
N LEU A 48 2.32 4.87 1.11
CA LEU A 48 2.58 6.17 1.74
C LEU A 48 2.92 7.27 0.74
N GLY A 49 3.59 6.94 -0.37
CA GLY A 49 3.99 7.93 -1.38
C GLY A 49 2.80 8.72 -1.94
N GLN A 50 1.68 8.06 -2.20
CA GLN A 50 0.46 8.74 -2.66
C GLN A 50 -0.11 9.70 -1.60
N LYS A 51 -0.06 9.33 -0.31
CA LYS A 51 -0.50 10.20 0.79
C LYS A 51 0.39 11.44 0.92
N ILE A 52 1.71 11.26 0.76
CA ILE A 52 2.66 12.38 0.78
C ILE A 52 2.41 13.32 -0.41
N LEU A 53 2.22 12.77 -1.62
CA LEU A 53 1.93 13.58 -2.81
C LEU A 53 0.58 14.31 -2.69
N ALA A 54 -0.44 13.65 -2.13
CA ALA A 54 -1.74 14.28 -1.88
C ALA A 54 -1.60 15.47 -0.93
N GLU A 55 -0.87 15.33 0.17
CA GLU A 55 -0.56 16.43 1.10
C GLU A 55 0.18 17.56 0.40
N ALA A 56 1.23 17.25 -0.35
CA ALA A 56 2.05 18.26 -1.03
C ALA A 56 1.25 19.07 -2.07
N VAL A 57 0.38 18.41 -2.84
CA VAL A 57 -0.49 19.07 -3.82
C VAL A 57 -1.60 19.86 -3.11
N ASN A 58 -2.26 19.26 -2.13
CA ASN A 58 -3.38 19.90 -1.43
C ASN A 58 -2.95 21.04 -0.50
N ALA A 59 -1.68 21.10 -0.09
CA ALA A 59 -1.11 22.25 0.61
C ALA A 59 -1.14 23.55 -0.24
N VAL A 60 -1.19 23.43 -1.58
CA VAL A 60 -1.41 24.57 -2.47
C VAL A 60 -2.92 24.80 -2.61
N PRO A 61 -3.48 25.94 -2.13
CA PRO A 61 -4.94 26.11 -2.02
C PRO A 61 -5.70 25.90 -3.33
N ARG A 62 -5.13 26.36 -4.44
CA ARG A 62 -5.74 26.32 -5.79
C ARG A 62 -5.56 25.01 -6.56
N PHE A 63 -4.90 24.01 -5.98
CA PHE A 63 -4.75 22.67 -6.56
C PHE A 63 -5.58 21.64 -5.80
N GLN A 64 -6.09 20.62 -6.48
CA GLN A 64 -6.77 19.50 -5.85
C GLN A 64 -6.14 18.19 -6.30
N ALA A 65 -5.68 17.38 -5.35
CA ALA A 65 -5.28 16.00 -5.59
C ALA A 65 -6.43 15.05 -5.23
N GLU A 66 -6.71 14.12 -6.14
CA GLU A 66 -7.77 13.13 -5.99
C GLU A 66 -7.25 11.74 -6.30
N ARG A 67 -7.76 10.71 -5.62
CA ARG A 67 -7.27 9.33 -5.76
C ARG A 67 -8.00 8.62 -6.88
N VAL A 68 -7.27 7.74 -7.57
CA VAL A 68 -7.85 6.75 -8.46
C VAL A 68 -7.02 5.46 -8.43
N TYR A 69 -7.71 4.32 -8.50
CA TYR A 69 -7.14 2.97 -8.44
C TYR A 69 -7.61 2.16 -9.63
N THR A 70 -6.87 1.11 -9.98
CA THR A 70 -7.33 0.16 -11.00
C THR A 70 -8.55 -0.60 -10.49
N PRO A 71 -9.72 -0.52 -11.16
CA PRO A 71 -10.89 -1.32 -10.76
C PRO A 71 -10.66 -2.80 -11.06
N CYS A 72 -11.32 -3.70 -10.33
CA CYS A 72 -11.32 -5.12 -10.71
C CYS A 72 -12.04 -5.36 -12.04
N GLU A 73 -11.77 -6.50 -12.70
CA GLU A 73 -12.35 -6.84 -14.02
C GLU A 73 -13.88 -6.79 -14.02
N GLU A 74 -14.52 -7.24 -12.94
CA GLU A 74 -15.99 -7.19 -12.77
C GLU A 74 -16.52 -5.75 -12.73
N THR A 75 -15.85 -4.85 -12.02
CA THR A 75 -16.24 -3.43 -11.97
C THR A 75 -16.07 -2.78 -13.34
N ALA A 76 -14.95 -3.03 -14.01
CA ALA A 76 -14.70 -2.49 -15.33
C ALA A 76 -15.69 -3.00 -16.39
N ALA A 77 -16.13 -4.26 -16.30
CA ALA A 77 -17.17 -4.79 -17.17
C ALA A 77 -18.48 -4.01 -16.99
N ILE A 78 -18.87 -3.71 -15.75
CA ILE A 78 -20.04 -2.88 -15.44
C ILE A 78 -19.86 -1.45 -15.98
N LEU A 79 -18.69 -0.83 -15.78
CA LEU A 79 -18.39 0.51 -16.31
C LEU A 79 -18.55 0.56 -17.83
N ARG A 80 -18.01 -0.43 -18.56
CA ARG A 80 -18.12 -0.52 -20.01
C ARG A 80 -19.56 -0.78 -20.46
N GLU A 81 -20.27 -1.71 -19.81
CA GLU A 81 -21.69 -2.01 -20.12
C GLU A 81 -22.59 -0.78 -19.95
N ARG A 82 -22.27 0.07 -18.97
CA ARG A 82 -23.03 1.28 -18.64
C ARG A 82 -22.49 2.55 -19.31
N GLU A 83 -21.44 2.44 -20.13
CA GLU A 83 -20.77 3.57 -20.78
C GLU A 83 -20.33 4.67 -19.79
N VAL A 84 -19.93 4.28 -18.58
CA VAL A 84 -19.45 5.20 -17.53
C VAL A 84 -17.93 5.18 -17.48
N PRO A 85 -17.23 6.30 -17.67
CA PRO A 85 -15.78 6.34 -17.62
C PRO A 85 -15.25 6.11 -16.19
N LEU A 86 -14.01 5.64 -16.08
CA LEU A 86 -13.29 5.64 -14.82
C LEU A 86 -13.13 7.09 -14.32
N ALA A 87 -13.32 7.28 -13.02
CA ALA A 87 -13.37 8.60 -12.38
C ALA A 87 -12.60 8.62 -11.05
N THR A 88 -12.29 9.82 -10.57
CA THR A 88 -11.67 10.03 -9.24
C THR A 88 -12.61 9.63 -8.11
N LEU A 89 -12.05 9.22 -6.97
CA LEU A 89 -12.87 8.79 -5.83
C LEU A 89 -13.60 9.95 -5.16
N GLU A 90 -12.89 11.06 -4.91
CA GLU A 90 -13.40 12.17 -4.11
C GLU A 90 -14.59 12.86 -4.80
N SER A 91 -14.40 13.35 -6.03
CA SER A 91 -15.42 14.14 -6.72
C SER A 91 -16.16 13.42 -7.85
N ASP A 92 -15.85 12.15 -8.13
CA ASP A 92 -16.40 11.42 -9.29
C ASP A 92 -16.09 12.10 -10.63
N THR A 93 -14.95 12.81 -10.72
CA THR A 93 -14.50 13.49 -11.95
C THR A 93 -13.97 12.46 -12.94
N PRO A 94 -14.51 12.35 -14.17
CA PRO A 94 -13.95 11.50 -15.22
C PRO A 94 -12.47 11.80 -15.47
N LEU A 95 -11.62 10.78 -15.60
CA LEU A 95 -10.18 11.01 -15.69
C LEU A 95 -9.76 11.86 -16.90
N ALA A 96 -10.52 11.82 -17.99
CA ALA A 96 -10.27 12.64 -19.18
C ALA A 96 -10.53 14.15 -18.96
N GLU A 97 -11.25 14.53 -17.90
CA GLU A 97 -11.56 15.93 -17.56
C GLU A 97 -10.54 16.54 -16.59
N LEU A 98 -9.54 15.77 -16.15
CA LEU A 98 -8.47 16.25 -15.28
C LEU A 98 -7.47 17.13 -16.06
N ASP A 99 -6.70 17.92 -15.32
CA ASP A 99 -5.56 18.66 -15.89
C ASP A 99 -4.30 17.79 -15.94
N ALA A 100 -4.15 16.91 -14.94
CA ALA A 100 -3.06 15.95 -14.85
C ALA A 100 -3.54 14.62 -14.29
N LEU A 101 -3.00 13.53 -14.82
CA LEU A 101 -3.17 12.17 -14.31
C LEU A 101 -1.78 11.59 -13.99
N ALA A 102 -1.42 11.55 -12.71
CA ALA A 102 -0.10 11.16 -12.22
C ALA A 102 -0.09 9.74 -11.67
N PHE A 103 0.56 8.82 -12.38
CA PHE A 103 0.67 7.40 -12.01
C PHE A 103 1.87 7.11 -11.11
N SER A 104 1.67 6.28 -10.09
CA SER A 104 2.75 5.70 -9.27
C SER A 104 3.27 4.38 -9.87
N LEU A 105 4.37 4.44 -10.63
CA LEU A 105 5.07 3.29 -11.22
C LEU A 105 6.03 2.68 -10.17
N THR A 106 5.46 1.87 -9.28
CA THR A 106 6.21 1.24 -8.17
C THR A 106 7.01 0.01 -8.59
N HIS A 107 6.57 -0.72 -9.63
CA HIS A 107 7.23 -1.90 -10.19
C HIS A 107 6.78 -2.14 -11.64
N GLU A 108 7.50 -2.99 -12.37
CA GLU A 108 7.30 -3.21 -13.80
C GLU A 108 6.02 -4.03 -14.11
N LEU A 109 5.59 -4.88 -13.18
CA LEU A 109 4.42 -5.76 -13.37
C LEU A 109 3.07 -5.01 -13.39
N CYS A 110 3.04 -3.69 -13.16
CA CYS A 110 1.81 -2.89 -13.23
C CYS A 110 1.57 -2.22 -14.60
N TYR A 111 2.49 -2.35 -15.56
CA TYR A 111 2.46 -1.58 -16.81
C TYR A 111 1.17 -1.73 -17.62
N THR A 112 0.62 -2.94 -17.74
CA THR A 112 -0.64 -3.15 -18.46
C THR A 112 -1.87 -2.61 -17.72
N ASN A 113 -1.81 -2.51 -16.38
CA ASN A 113 -2.87 -1.87 -15.60
C ASN A 113 -2.96 -0.36 -15.88
N ILE A 114 -1.86 0.28 -16.28
CA ILE A 114 -1.86 1.70 -16.67
C ILE A 114 -2.67 1.87 -17.96
N LEU A 115 -2.40 1.06 -18.98
CA LEU A 115 -3.17 1.09 -20.24
C LEU A 115 -4.64 0.77 -19.99
N TYR A 116 -4.92 -0.16 -19.07
CA TYR A 116 -6.28 -0.48 -18.66
C TYR A 116 -7.03 0.70 -18.05
N MET A 117 -6.38 1.51 -17.21
CA MET A 117 -6.98 2.72 -16.66
C MET A 117 -7.19 3.80 -17.72
N LEU A 118 -6.26 3.96 -18.66
CA LEU A 118 -6.40 4.90 -19.78
C LEU A 118 -7.55 4.50 -20.71
N ASP A 119 -7.69 3.20 -21.01
CA ASP A 119 -8.79 2.64 -21.81
C ASP A 119 -10.16 2.93 -21.18
N LEU A 120 -10.31 2.61 -19.88
CA LEU A 120 -11.56 2.87 -19.14
C LEU A 120 -11.87 4.37 -19.01
N ALA A 121 -10.88 5.25 -19.19
CA ALA A 121 -11.04 6.69 -19.19
C ALA A 121 -11.28 7.29 -20.59
N GLY A 122 -11.14 6.51 -21.66
CA GLY A 122 -11.16 7.03 -23.03
C GLY A 122 -9.97 7.92 -23.37
N ILE A 123 -8.83 7.75 -22.71
CA ILE A 123 -7.59 8.51 -22.96
C ILE A 123 -6.68 7.70 -23.89
N PRO A 124 -6.19 8.26 -25.02
CA PRO A 124 -5.26 7.57 -25.91
C PRO A 124 -4.00 7.08 -25.19
N PHE A 125 -3.53 5.88 -25.51
CA PHE A 125 -2.37 5.28 -24.84
C PHE A 125 -1.09 6.05 -25.14
N ARG A 126 -0.83 6.34 -26.42
CA ARG A 126 0.42 6.97 -26.85
C ARG A 126 0.36 8.47 -26.62
N SER A 127 1.43 9.05 -26.07
CA SER A 127 1.52 10.50 -25.85
C SER A 127 1.40 11.32 -27.13
N THR A 128 1.82 10.75 -28.27
CA THR A 128 1.72 11.36 -29.60
C THR A 128 0.29 11.45 -30.14
N GLU A 129 -0.66 10.70 -29.58
CA GLU A 129 -2.07 10.70 -29.97
C GLU A 129 -2.91 11.66 -29.11
N ARG A 130 -2.30 12.25 -28.07
CA ARG A 130 -2.97 13.14 -27.13
C ARG A 130 -2.77 14.60 -27.54
N ASN A 131 -3.86 15.36 -27.47
CA ASN A 131 -3.90 16.79 -27.80
C ASN A 131 -4.22 17.65 -26.56
N GLU A 132 -4.50 18.93 -26.75
CA GLU A 132 -4.81 19.91 -25.71
C GLU A 132 -6.07 19.60 -24.89
N SER A 133 -7.00 18.76 -25.39
CA SER A 133 -8.21 18.37 -24.65
C SER A 133 -8.00 17.23 -23.66
N HIS A 134 -6.82 16.59 -23.68
CA HIS A 134 -6.51 15.47 -22.79
C HIS A 134 -5.69 15.95 -21.59
N PRO A 135 -5.77 15.27 -20.42
CA PRO A 135 -4.90 15.55 -19.30
C PRO A 135 -3.43 15.33 -19.66
N LEU A 136 -2.54 16.00 -18.94
CA LEU A 136 -1.13 15.62 -18.94
C LEU A 136 -0.98 14.29 -18.18
N VAL A 137 -0.52 13.23 -18.85
CA VAL A 137 -0.31 11.92 -18.21
C VAL A 137 1.12 11.84 -17.73
N ILE A 138 1.28 11.76 -16.42
CA ILE A 138 2.55 11.85 -15.69
C ILE A 138 2.82 10.50 -15.00
N ALA A 139 4.10 10.14 -14.83
CA ALA A 139 4.51 9.04 -13.97
C ALA A 139 5.48 9.50 -12.88
N GLY A 140 5.55 8.76 -11.77
CA GLY A 140 6.63 8.82 -10.78
C GLY A 140 6.84 7.45 -10.14
N GLY A 141 7.83 7.31 -9.26
CA GLY A 141 8.09 6.05 -8.55
C GLY A 141 9.38 5.35 -8.98
N GLY A 142 9.74 4.26 -8.30
CA GLY A 142 11.06 3.63 -8.44
C GLY A 142 11.35 3.06 -9.84
N ALA A 143 10.32 2.62 -10.56
CA ALA A 143 10.49 2.05 -11.89
C ALA A 143 10.83 3.12 -12.96
N THR A 144 10.66 4.41 -12.66
CA THR A 144 11.01 5.46 -13.63
C THR A 144 12.53 5.57 -13.86
N PHE A 145 13.36 5.01 -12.98
CA PHE A 145 14.81 4.87 -13.21
C PHE A 145 15.17 3.89 -14.35
N ASN A 146 14.19 3.16 -14.91
CA ASN A 146 14.20 2.63 -16.27
C ASN A 146 12.88 2.98 -16.97
N ALA A 147 12.75 4.24 -17.39
CA ALA A 147 11.52 4.77 -17.96
C ALA A 147 11.18 4.22 -19.37
N GLU A 148 12.18 3.79 -20.14
CA GLU A 148 12.04 3.57 -21.58
C GLU A 148 10.95 2.58 -22.00
N PRO A 149 10.71 1.45 -21.32
CA PRO A 149 9.61 0.55 -21.65
C PRO A 149 8.22 1.20 -21.61
N MET A 150 8.08 2.30 -20.86
CA MET A 150 6.83 3.04 -20.70
C MET A 150 6.86 4.45 -21.32
N ALA A 151 8.02 4.91 -21.79
CA ALA A 151 8.22 6.27 -22.28
C ALA A 151 7.20 6.72 -23.35
N PRO A 152 6.77 5.87 -24.31
CA PRO A 152 5.77 6.27 -25.31
C PRO A 152 4.36 6.55 -24.76
N PHE A 153 4.04 6.14 -23.53
CA PHE A 153 2.71 6.31 -22.93
C PHE A 153 2.59 7.57 -22.06
N PHE A 154 3.71 8.15 -21.64
CA PHE A 154 3.75 9.29 -20.72
C PHE A 154 4.16 10.59 -21.42
N ASP A 155 3.58 11.70 -20.97
CA ASP A 155 4.01 13.04 -21.38
C ASP A 155 5.27 13.48 -20.62
N ALA A 156 5.30 13.15 -19.34
CA ALA A 156 6.40 13.48 -18.43
C ALA A 156 6.51 12.41 -17.33
N MET A 157 7.72 12.19 -16.83
CA MET A 157 7.99 11.22 -15.77
C MET A 157 8.93 11.84 -14.74
N VAL A 158 8.59 11.76 -13.47
CA VAL A 158 9.42 12.24 -12.36
C VAL A 158 10.36 11.11 -11.92
N ILE A 159 11.65 11.40 -11.94
CA ILE A 159 12.71 10.55 -11.41
C ILE A 159 13.10 11.11 -10.03
N GLY A 160 13.00 10.29 -8.98
CA GLY A 160 13.35 10.70 -7.61
C GLY A 160 12.17 11.19 -6.77
N ASP A 161 12.41 12.16 -5.91
CA ASP A 161 11.44 12.66 -4.92
C ASP A 161 10.36 13.54 -5.57
N GLY A 162 9.08 13.29 -5.27
CA GLY A 162 7.94 13.91 -5.96
C GLY A 162 7.28 15.06 -5.19
N GLU A 163 7.60 15.23 -3.91
CA GLU A 163 6.93 16.15 -2.99
C GLU A 163 7.08 17.63 -3.37
N GLU A 164 8.21 17.97 -4.00
CA GLU A 164 8.45 19.31 -4.54
C GLU A 164 8.20 19.34 -6.05
N ALA A 165 8.56 18.26 -6.76
CA ALA A 165 8.49 18.19 -8.21
C ALA A 165 7.04 18.24 -8.72
N LEU A 166 6.11 17.46 -8.14
CA LEU A 166 4.73 17.41 -8.62
C LEU A 166 4.01 18.76 -8.44
N PRO A 167 4.03 19.44 -7.26
CA PRO A 167 3.44 20.78 -7.15
C PRO A 167 4.08 21.81 -8.09
N ALA A 168 5.38 21.72 -8.36
CA ALA A 168 6.05 22.58 -9.33
C ALA A 168 5.53 22.31 -10.76
N MET A 169 5.38 21.04 -11.16
CA MET A 169 4.77 20.68 -12.45
C MET A 169 3.33 21.19 -12.57
N LEU A 170 2.51 21.05 -11.52
CA LEU A 170 1.13 21.56 -11.52
C LEU A 170 1.08 23.09 -11.62
N THR A 171 2.07 23.80 -11.07
CA THR A 171 2.22 25.25 -11.26
C THR A 171 2.53 25.62 -12.71
N VAL A 172 3.38 24.84 -13.39
CA VAL A 172 3.63 25.04 -14.82
C VAL A 172 2.38 24.76 -15.66
N ILE A 173 1.61 23.72 -15.31
CA ILE A 173 0.32 23.41 -15.96
C ILE A 173 -0.68 24.54 -15.75
N GLU A 174 -0.80 25.07 -14.53
CA GLU A 174 -1.65 26.23 -14.22
C GLU A 174 -1.31 27.44 -15.10
N GLN A 175 -0.03 27.79 -15.19
CA GLN A 175 0.45 28.91 -16.01
C GLN A 175 0.15 28.67 -17.49
N ALA A 176 0.41 27.46 -18.00
CA ALA A 176 0.12 27.10 -19.37
C ALA A 176 -1.38 27.20 -19.72
N LYS A 177 -2.27 26.80 -18.79
CA LYS A 177 -3.72 26.99 -18.95
C LYS A 177 -4.09 28.47 -19.03
N GLN A 178 -3.55 29.30 -18.14
CA GLN A 178 -3.81 30.75 -18.12
C GLN A 178 -3.32 31.45 -19.39
N GLU A 179 -2.17 31.01 -19.92
CA GLU A 179 -1.56 31.55 -21.14
C GLU A 179 -2.09 30.88 -22.43
N SER A 180 -2.93 29.84 -22.32
CA SER A 180 -3.40 29.01 -23.45
C SER A 180 -2.25 28.47 -24.31
N LEU A 181 -1.18 27.97 -23.67
CA LEU A 181 -0.01 27.48 -24.38
C LEU A 181 -0.29 26.15 -25.09
N PRO A 182 0.28 25.95 -26.30
CA PRO A 182 0.30 24.64 -26.93
C PRO A 182 0.99 23.60 -26.05
N ARG A 183 0.55 22.34 -26.13
CA ARG A 183 1.09 21.23 -25.33
C ARG A 183 2.62 21.09 -25.46
N ALA A 184 3.17 21.30 -26.66
CA ALA A 184 4.62 21.24 -26.90
C ALA A 184 5.42 22.29 -26.08
N GLU A 185 4.86 23.50 -25.91
CA GLU A 185 5.51 24.56 -25.12
C GLU A 185 5.37 24.29 -23.62
N LEU A 186 4.23 23.76 -23.18
CA LEU A 186 4.06 23.24 -21.81
C LEU A 186 5.13 22.19 -21.48
N LEU A 187 5.31 21.18 -22.34
CA LEU A 187 6.35 20.16 -22.17
C LEU A 187 7.75 20.77 -22.09
N ARG A 188 8.03 21.80 -22.89
CA ARG A 188 9.31 22.50 -22.87
C ARG A 188 9.55 23.25 -21.56
N ARG A 189 8.52 23.82 -20.94
CA ARG A 189 8.63 24.46 -19.62
C ARG A 189 8.84 23.45 -18.49
N LEU A 190 8.28 22.25 -18.62
CA LEU A 190 8.39 21.20 -17.59
C LEU A 190 9.83 20.72 -17.37
N ILE A 191 10.72 20.79 -18.37
CA ILE A 191 12.13 20.35 -18.21
C ILE A 191 12.93 21.21 -17.24
N ALA A 192 12.42 22.41 -16.89
CA ALA A 192 13.02 23.26 -15.88
C ALA A 192 12.78 22.73 -14.45
N VAL A 193 11.76 21.88 -14.26
CA VAL A 193 11.48 21.24 -12.97
C VAL A 193 12.47 20.09 -12.77
N PRO A 194 13.25 20.07 -11.66
CA PRO A 194 14.19 18.98 -11.38
C PRO A 194 13.51 17.61 -11.36
N GLY A 195 14.19 16.58 -11.85
CA GLY A 195 13.66 15.21 -11.90
C GLY A 195 12.71 14.92 -13.06
N VAL A 196 12.22 15.93 -13.80
CA VAL A 196 11.27 15.70 -14.88
C VAL A 196 12.00 15.22 -16.13
N TYR A 197 11.66 14.01 -16.58
CA TYR A 197 11.98 13.40 -17.86
C TYR A 197 10.81 13.58 -18.82
N VAL A 198 11.05 14.17 -20.00
CA VAL A 198 10.05 14.30 -21.08
C VAL A 198 10.45 13.40 -22.26
N PRO A 199 9.79 12.24 -22.46
CA PRO A 199 10.13 11.28 -23.50
C PRO A 199 10.22 11.85 -24.92
N ALA A 200 9.36 12.82 -25.25
CA ALA A 200 9.29 13.44 -26.57
C ALA A 200 10.58 14.21 -26.96
N PHE A 201 11.47 14.49 -26.01
CA PHE A 201 12.74 15.18 -26.25
C PHE A 201 13.93 14.24 -26.42
N PHE A 202 13.68 12.93 -26.51
CA PHE A 202 14.70 11.92 -26.75
C PHE A 202 14.27 11.03 -27.92
N GLU A 203 15.07 11.03 -28.98
CA GLU A 203 14.88 10.21 -30.17
C GLU A 203 15.55 8.84 -29.97
N ASP A 204 14.80 7.76 -30.19
CA ASP A 204 15.33 6.40 -30.23
C ASP A 204 15.98 6.15 -31.60
N GLN A 205 17.30 5.90 -31.59
CA GLN A 205 18.11 5.69 -32.79
C GLN A 205 18.20 4.21 -33.18
N GLY A 206 17.52 3.32 -32.45
CA GLY A 206 17.52 1.88 -32.67
C GLY A 206 18.44 1.12 -31.72
N PRO A 207 18.47 -0.22 -31.86
CA PRO A 207 19.11 -1.12 -30.89
C PRO A 207 20.59 -0.82 -30.68
N GLY A 208 21.01 -0.77 -29.41
CA GLY A 208 22.40 -0.58 -29.01
C GLY A 208 22.95 0.84 -29.21
N GLN A 209 22.12 1.79 -29.66
CA GLN A 209 22.48 3.21 -29.75
C GLN A 209 21.98 3.97 -28.51
N PRO A 210 22.68 5.02 -28.06
CA PRO A 210 22.14 5.89 -27.03
C PRO A 210 20.94 6.67 -27.57
N LEU A 211 20.03 7.07 -26.68
CA LEU A 211 19.00 8.04 -27.03
C LEU A 211 19.66 9.37 -27.45
N LYS A 212 19.10 9.98 -28.50
CA LYS A 212 19.56 11.29 -28.97
C LYS A 212 18.71 12.39 -28.35
N PRO A 213 19.29 13.27 -27.52
CA PRO A 213 18.56 14.42 -26.99
C PRO A 213 18.23 15.40 -28.12
N LEU A 214 17.01 15.92 -28.10
CA LEU A 214 16.47 16.87 -29.09
C LEU A 214 16.48 18.32 -28.57
N VAL A 215 16.80 18.52 -27.30
CA VAL A 215 16.87 19.83 -26.64
C VAL A 215 18.28 20.03 -26.10
N GLU A 216 18.92 21.12 -26.51
CA GLU A 216 20.26 21.51 -26.04
C GLU A 216 20.26 21.75 -24.52
N GLY A 217 21.25 21.19 -23.83
CA GLY A 217 21.35 21.29 -22.38
C GLY A 217 20.35 20.39 -21.64
N TYR A 218 19.76 19.40 -22.30
CA TYR A 218 18.85 18.41 -21.70
C TYR A 218 19.24 16.97 -22.08
N GLU A 219 20.54 16.70 -22.08
CA GLU A 219 21.13 15.41 -22.44
C GLU A 219 21.01 14.36 -21.31
N THR A 220 20.86 14.82 -20.07
CA THR A 220 20.74 13.97 -18.89
C THR A 220 19.73 14.57 -17.92
N VAL A 221 18.85 13.72 -17.39
CA VAL A 221 17.85 14.08 -16.38
C VAL A 221 18.38 13.68 -15.00
N GLU A 222 18.68 14.68 -14.17
CA GLU A 222 19.04 14.45 -12.76
C GLU A 222 17.78 14.13 -11.95
N LYS A 223 17.83 13.12 -11.08
CA LYS A 223 16.72 12.83 -10.15
C LYS A 223 16.41 14.05 -9.28
N ALA A 224 15.14 14.28 -8.97
CA ALA A 224 14.72 15.21 -7.93
C ALA A 224 15.13 14.68 -6.54
N VAL A 225 15.63 15.57 -5.68
CA VAL A 225 16.02 15.24 -4.30
C VAL A 225 15.47 16.25 -3.33
N VAL A 226 14.75 15.77 -2.32
CA VAL A 226 14.50 16.50 -1.06
C VAL A 226 15.74 16.35 -0.20
N ASP A 227 16.47 17.43 0.06
CA ASP A 227 17.73 17.37 0.80
C ASP A 227 17.54 17.29 2.33
N ASP A 228 16.41 17.77 2.85
CA ASP A 228 16.06 17.74 4.28
C ASP A 228 14.58 17.39 4.51
N LEU A 229 14.31 16.18 5.01
CA LEU A 229 12.95 15.69 5.27
C LEU A 229 12.21 16.50 6.35
N ASN A 230 12.93 17.27 7.17
CA ASN A 230 12.34 18.08 8.24
C ASN A 230 11.73 19.40 7.72
N LYS A 231 12.05 19.78 6.48
CA LYS A 231 11.53 21.00 5.84
C LYS A 231 10.32 20.74 4.95
N THR A 232 10.02 19.47 4.65
CA THR A 232 8.88 19.10 3.82
C THR A 232 7.67 18.74 4.67
N GLY A 233 6.49 19.06 4.15
CA GLY A 233 5.23 18.61 4.74
C GLY A 233 5.15 17.08 4.77
N PHE A 234 4.44 16.55 5.77
CA PHE A 234 4.19 15.12 5.89
C PHE A 234 2.73 14.91 6.30
N PRO A 235 2.00 13.96 5.69
CA PRO A 235 0.59 13.73 5.97
C PRO A 235 0.42 13.14 7.38
N LYS A 236 0.10 13.99 8.36
CA LYS A 236 -0.21 13.55 9.74
C LYS A 236 -1.62 12.95 9.76
N GLY A 237 -2.59 13.66 9.19
CA GLY A 237 -3.97 13.22 8.98
C GLY A 237 -4.12 12.31 7.77
N GLN A 238 -3.41 11.18 7.78
CA GLN A 238 -3.45 10.21 6.69
C GLN A 238 -4.88 9.75 6.43
N VAL A 239 -5.29 9.76 5.16
CA VAL A 239 -6.56 9.15 4.75
C VAL A 239 -6.61 7.70 5.25
N ILE A 240 -7.71 7.38 5.93
CA ILE A 240 -7.93 6.08 6.57
C ILE A 240 -8.67 5.18 5.60
N ALA A 241 -8.03 4.10 5.18
CA ALA A 241 -8.67 3.13 4.30
C ALA A 241 -9.84 2.44 5.00
N PHE A 242 -10.92 2.19 4.26
CA PHE A 242 -11.93 1.21 4.67
C PHE A 242 -11.36 -0.22 4.68
N ASP A 243 -10.49 -0.55 3.73
CA ASP A 243 -9.78 -1.84 3.62
C ASP A 243 -8.39 -1.60 2.99
N ALA A 244 -7.33 -2.16 3.56
CA ALA A 244 -5.97 -2.06 3.03
C ALA A 244 -5.09 -3.23 3.46
N VAL A 245 -4.12 -3.59 2.63
CA VAL A 245 -3.11 -4.63 2.96
C VAL A 245 -2.29 -4.22 4.19
N HIS A 246 -1.95 -2.93 4.31
CA HIS A 246 -1.29 -2.36 5.48
C HIS A 246 -2.09 -1.16 6.00
N ASP A 247 -2.99 -1.43 6.94
CA ASP A 247 -3.88 -0.42 7.50
C ASP A 247 -3.38 0.07 8.88
N ARG A 248 -2.49 1.06 8.85
CA ARG A 248 -1.78 1.59 10.03
C ARG A 248 -1.22 2.98 9.77
N LEU A 249 -0.95 3.74 10.83
CA LEU A 249 -0.21 5.00 10.73
C LEU A 249 1.23 4.70 10.30
N THR A 250 1.63 5.13 9.12
CA THR A 250 2.99 4.89 8.62
C THR A 250 3.82 6.16 8.73
N MET A 251 4.94 6.10 9.44
CA MET A 251 5.85 7.23 9.68
C MET A 251 7.17 7.00 8.95
N GLU A 252 7.53 7.87 8.00
CA GLU A 252 8.83 7.77 7.32
C GLU A 252 9.95 8.30 8.23
N ILE A 253 10.67 7.42 8.92
CA ILE A 253 11.74 7.85 9.85
C ILE A 253 13.02 8.29 9.12
N ALA A 254 13.27 7.72 7.94
CA ALA A 254 14.43 8.02 7.13
C ALA A 254 14.22 7.61 5.67
N ARG A 255 14.86 8.34 4.76
CA ARG A 255 14.92 8.04 3.32
C ARG A 255 16.36 7.81 2.87
N GLY A 256 16.58 6.77 2.07
CA GLY A 256 17.90 6.39 1.57
C GLY A 256 18.60 5.33 2.42
N CYS A 257 19.61 4.70 1.83
CA CYS A 257 20.45 3.71 2.49
C CYS A 257 21.86 3.72 1.89
N THR A 258 22.89 3.70 2.73
CA THR A 258 24.31 3.75 2.35
C THR A 258 25.04 2.41 2.50
N ARG A 259 24.37 1.37 3.01
CA ARG A 259 24.93 0.01 3.19
C ARG A 259 25.55 -0.57 1.91
N GLY A 260 25.03 -0.16 0.75
CA GLY A 260 25.70 -0.43 -0.54
C GLY A 260 25.60 -1.87 -1.01
N CYS A 261 24.51 -2.57 -0.68
CA CYS A 261 24.21 -3.87 -1.27
C CYS A 261 24.19 -3.75 -2.81
N ARG A 262 24.96 -4.60 -3.50
CA ARG A 262 25.25 -4.46 -4.94
C ARG A 262 24.09 -4.81 -5.88
N PHE A 263 23.09 -5.50 -5.36
CA PHE A 263 21.84 -5.81 -6.03
C PHE A 263 20.72 -4.78 -5.79
N CYS A 264 20.85 -3.94 -4.75
CA CYS A 264 19.74 -3.16 -4.24
C CYS A 264 19.63 -1.81 -4.96
N GLN A 265 18.69 -1.69 -5.90
CA GLN A 265 18.39 -0.44 -6.60
C GLN A 265 18.08 0.69 -5.62
N ALA A 266 17.17 0.46 -4.68
CA ALA A 266 16.77 1.44 -3.67
C ALA A 266 17.98 1.98 -2.86
N GLY A 267 18.96 1.13 -2.54
CA GLY A 267 20.19 1.51 -1.85
C GLY A 267 21.15 2.36 -2.69
N MET A 268 20.94 2.46 -4.00
CA MET A 268 21.69 3.35 -4.89
C MET A 268 20.88 4.61 -5.21
N ILE A 269 19.64 4.46 -5.68
CA ILE A 269 18.84 5.57 -6.20
C ILE A 269 18.37 6.56 -5.13
N TYR A 270 18.15 6.12 -3.88
CA TYR A 270 17.66 7.01 -2.81
C TYR A 270 18.75 7.70 -1.99
N ARG A 271 20.03 7.55 -2.35
CA ARG A 271 21.13 8.29 -1.67
C ARG A 271 20.94 9.81 -1.86
N PRO A 272 21.32 10.66 -0.89
CA PRO A 272 21.91 10.33 0.42
C PRO A 272 20.89 9.87 1.48
N VAL A 273 21.37 9.43 2.64
CA VAL A 273 20.53 9.11 3.80
C VAL A 273 20.07 10.40 4.47
N ARG A 274 18.77 10.53 4.68
CA ARG A 274 18.15 11.69 5.33
C ARG A 274 17.20 11.19 6.41
N GLU A 275 17.44 11.60 7.64
CA GLU A 275 16.66 11.21 8.81
C GLU A 275 15.73 12.35 9.26
N ARG A 276 14.53 12.00 9.74
CA ARG A 276 13.65 12.94 10.44
C ARG A 276 14.13 13.13 11.87
N SER A 277 14.03 14.37 12.37
CA SER A 277 14.34 14.71 13.75
C SER A 277 13.36 14.06 14.72
N LEU A 278 13.79 13.86 15.96
CA LEU A 278 12.92 13.33 17.02
C LEU A 278 11.68 14.20 17.23
N GLU A 279 11.81 15.53 17.18
CA GLU A 279 10.68 16.46 17.31
C GLU A 279 9.66 16.28 16.19
N ASN A 280 10.12 16.15 14.94
CA ASN A 280 9.24 15.92 13.80
C ASN A 280 8.51 14.58 13.93
N LEU A 281 9.23 13.53 14.37
CA LEU A 281 8.64 12.20 14.58
C LEU A 281 7.66 12.14 15.76
N ASP A 282 7.98 12.78 16.88
CA ASP A 282 7.09 12.88 18.05
C ASP A 282 5.80 13.62 17.67
N THR A 283 5.91 14.64 16.81
CA THR A 283 4.76 15.36 16.23
C THR A 283 3.92 14.46 15.33
N ILE A 284 4.55 13.79 14.36
CA ILE A 284 3.86 12.87 13.43
C ILE A 284 3.14 11.75 14.20
N LEU A 285 3.79 11.17 15.20
CA LEU A 285 3.18 10.13 16.04
C LEU A 285 1.99 10.68 16.83
N THR A 286 2.17 11.84 17.47
CA THR A 286 1.16 12.42 18.37
C THR A 286 -0.07 12.90 17.62
N GLU A 287 0.13 13.76 16.64
CA GLU A 287 -0.96 14.33 15.84
C GLU A 287 -1.53 13.27 14.91
N GLY A 288 -0.69 12.44 14.29
CA GLY A 288 -1.17 11.38 13.40
C GLY A 288 -2.05 10.36 14.12
N LEU A 289 -1.70 9.93 15.34
CA LEU A 289 -2.58 9.03 16.12
C LEU A 289 -3.87 9.74 16.57
N ALA A 290 -3.79 11.02 16.93
CA ALA A 290 -4.96 11.79 17.36
C ALA A 290 -5.94 12.06 16.20
N GLU A 291 -5.42 12.37 15.01
CA GLU A 291 -6.20 12.70 13.81
C GLU A 291 -6.75 11.46 13.11
N THR A 292 -6.04 10.33 13.16
CA THR A 292 -6.47 9.09 12.49
C THR A 292 -7.21 8.15 13.45
N GLY A 293 -6.83 8.10 14.72
CA GLY A 293 -7.29 7.10 15.66
C GLY A 293 -6.72 5.69 15.39
N TYR A 294 -5.65 5.55 14.61
CA TYR A 294 -5.06 4.26 14.31
C TYR A 294 -4.64 3.46 15.56
N GLU A 295 -4.88 2.16 15.51
CA GLU A 295 -4.55 1.17 16.52
C GLU A 295 -3.18 0.49 16.28
N GLU A 296 -2.51 0.82 15.17
CA GLU A 296 -1.15 0.40 14.84
C GLU A 296 -0.37 1.56 14.19
N THR A 297 0.92 1.69 14.54
CA THR A 297 1.87 2.57 13.87
C THR A 297 3.09 1.79 13.38
N SER A 298 3.71 2.21 12.27
CA SER A 298 4.89 1.58 11.69
C SER A 298 5.96 2.59 11.30
N MET A 299 7.22 2.24 11.57
CA MET A 299 8.39 3.03 11.19
C MET A 299 8.88 2.60 9.81
N LEU A 300 8.68 3.44 8.80
CA LEU A 300 9.07 3.19 7.42
C LEU A 300 10.48 3.75 7.14
N SER A 301 11.35 2.87 6.67
CA SER A 301 12.62 3.22 6.02
C SER A 301 13.16 2.00 5.25
N LEU A 302 14.24 2.19 4.47
CA LEU A 302 14.95 1.07 3.84
C LEU A 302 15.74 0.21 4.84
N SER A 303 16.06 0.75 6.01
CA SER A 303 16.78 0.03 7.08
C SER A 303 16.50 0.70 8.43
N THR A 304 15.44 0.23 9.11
CA THR A 304 14.93 0.86 10.34
C THR A 304 15.95 0.78 11.47
N GLY A 305 16.67 -0.34 11.55
CA GLY A 305 17.73 -0.53 12.54
C GLY A 305 19.00 0.30 12.32
N ASP A 306 19.11 1.01 11.21
CA ASP A 306 20.22 1.92 10.96
C ASP A 306 19.89 3.40 11.27
N PHE A 307 18.63 3.69 11.62
CA PHE A 307 18.22 5.01 12.08
C PHE A 307 19.01 5.36 13.35
N SER A 308 19.68 6.52 13.33
CA SER A 308 20.67 6.87 14.36
C SER A 308 20.07 7.05 15.75
N ALA A 309 18.77 7.38 15.85
CA ALA A 309 18.07 7.67 17.11
C ALA A 309 16.94 6.67 17.42
N LEU A 310 17.09 5.39 17.03
CA LEU A 310 16.03 4.39 17.13
C LEU A 310 15.65 4.07 18.57
N ASP A 311 16.62 3.83 19.45
CA ASP A 311 16.34 3.43 20.84
C ASP A 311 15.64 4.55 21.60
N THR A 312 16.11 5.79 21.39
CA THR A 312 15.50 6.99 21.94
C THR A 312 14.06 7.17 21.45
N PHE A 313 13.83 7.10 20.13
CA PHE A 313 12.49 7.31 19.57
C PHE A 313 11.53 6.18 19.92
N PHE A 314 11.98 4.93 19.82
CA PHE A 314 11.17 3.76 20.13
C PHE A 314 10.72 3.77 21.60
N SER A 315 11.64 4.09 22.53
CA SER A 315 11.32 4.13 23.96
C SER A 315 10.24 5.16 24.27
N ARG A 316 10.35 6.38 23.72
CA ARG A 316 9.34 7.45 23.84
C ARG A 316 8.00 7.04 23.23
N SER A 317 8.04 6.45 22.04
CA SER A 317 6.86 6.04 21.30
C SER A 317 6.11 4.90 22.00
N PHE A 318 6.84 3.94 22.57
CA PHE A 318 6.29 2.73 23.16
C PHE A 318 5.40 3.03 24.37
N ASP A 319 5.84 3.86 25.31
CA ASP A 319 5.07 4.14 26.54
C ASP A 319 3.74 4.80 26.19
N LYS A 320 3.77 5.75 25.24
CA LYS A 320 2.58 6.39 24.68
C LYS A 320 1.65 5.39 24.02
N CYS A 321 2.16 4.57 23.11
CA CYS A 321 1.35 3.60 22.38
C CYS A 321 0.76 2.52 23.31
N ALA A 322 1.54 2.02 24.26
CA ALA A 322 1.11 1.02 25.23
C ALA A 322 -0.03 1.54 26.11
N SER A 323 -0.05 2.83 26.44
CA SER A 323 -1.12 3.43 27.26
C SER A 323 -2.51 3.39 26.60
N GLU A 324 -2.56 3.25 25.28
CA GLU A 324 -3.80 3.22 24.50
C GLU A 324 -3.98 1.93 23.68
N GLN A 325 -3.24 0.87 24.00
CA GLN A 325 -3.27 -0.39 23.26
C GLN A 325 -2.97 -0.23 21.76
N ILE A 326 -1.97 0.59 21.42
CA ILE A 326 -1.53 0.84 20.05
C ILE A 326 -0.29 -0.02 19.77
N SER A 327 -0.29 -0.77 18.67
CA SER A 327 0.83 -1.62 18.27
C SER A 327 1.90 -0.81 17.53
N ILE A 328 3.18 -1.15 17.73
CA ILE A 328 4.31 -0.57 16.98
C ILE A 328 4.96 -1.67 16.13
N SER A 329 5.11 -1.40 14.83
CA SER A 329 5.78 -2.29 13.88
C SER A 329 7.11 -1.70 13.40
N LEU A 330 8.20 -2.48 13.55
CA LEU A 330 9.53 -2.17 13.01
C LEU A 330 9.82 -3.07 11.80
N PRO A 331 9.42 -2.69 10.58
CA PRO A 331 9.77 -3.42 9.36
C PRO A 331 11.25 -3.21 8.98
N SER A 332 11.74 -4.00 8.02
CA SER A 332 13.06 -3.83 7.40
C SER A 332 14.24 -3.89 8.38
N LEU A 333 14.19 -4.82 9.33
CA LEU A 333 15.24 -5.00 10.33
C LEU A 333 16.42 -5.80 9.77
N ARG A 334 17.61 -5.26 9.98
CA ARG A 334 18.88 -5.90 9.63
C ARG A 334 19.43 -6.69 10.81
N VAL A 335 20.27 -7.67 10.52
CA VAL A 335 20.99 -8.41 11.55
C VAL A 335 21.85 -7.46 12.41
N GLY A 336 21.80 -7.59 13.74
CA GLY A 336 22.59 -6.78 14.68
C GLY A 336 22.14 -5.31 14.80
N SER A 337 20.89 -5.01 14.49
CA SER A 337 20.39 -3.61 14.43
C SER A 337 19.37 -3.24 15.51
N LEU A 338 19.03 -4.18 16.40
CA LEU A 338 18.15 -3.97 17.55
C LEU A 338 18.88 -4.22 18.86
N SER A 339 18.59 -3.41 19.87
CA SER A 339 19.04 -3.62 21.25
C SER A 339 18.11 -4.55 22.03
N ALA A 340 18.64 -5.27 23.01
CA ALA A 340 17.86 -6.19 23.85
C ALA A 340 16.60 -5.55 24.49
N PRO A 341 16.65 -4.31 25.02
CA PRO A 341 15.46 -3.65 25.57
C PRO A 341 14.33 -3.43 24.56
N ILE A 342 14.65 -3.09 23.30
CA ILE A 342 13.62 -2.98 22.25
C ILE A 342 12.93 -4.33 22.05
N MET A 343 13.70 -5.42 21.95
CA MET A 343 13.12 -6.76 21.76
C MET A 343 12.24 -7.17 22.94
N GLU A 344 12.68 -6.94 24.18
CA GLU A 344 11.86 -7.23 25.37
C GLU A 344 10.52 -6.48 25.30
N ARG A 345 10.55 -5.19 24.94
CA ARG A 345 9.35 -4.34 24.80
C ARG A 345 8.41 -4.82 23.71
N ILE A 346 8.90 -5.10 22.50
CA ILE A 346 8.10 -5.64 21.38
C ILE A 346 7.42 -6.95 21.81
N SER A 347 8.15 -7.84 22.47
CA SER A 347 7.65 -9.14 22.94
C SER A 347 6.44 -9.00 23.89
N SER A 348 6.39 -7.88 24.62
CA SER A 348 5.41 -7.62 25.66
C SER A 348 4.07 -7.10 25.12
N ILE A 349 4.03 -6.52 23.92
CA ILE A 349 2.80 -6.08 23.25
C ILE A 349 2.23 -7.21 22.39
N ARG A 350 3.06 -7.81 21.53
CA ARG A 350 2.64 -8.89 20.64
C ARG A 350 3.82 -9.79 20.29
N ARG A 351 3.69 -11.10 20.57
CA ARG A 351 4.67 -12.10 20.13
C ARG A 351 4.41 -12.45 18.65
N THR A 352 5.13 -11.81 17.74
CA THR A 352 5.12 -12.14 16.30
C THR A 352 6.36 -12.95 15.93
N GLY A 353 6.40 -13.57 14.74
CA GLY A 353 7.66 -14.09 14.19
C GLY A 353 8.63 -12.96 13.86
N ALA A 354 9.93 -13.19 13.98
CA ALA A 354 10.96 -12.25 13.55
C ALA A 354 11.33 -12.49 12.09
N THR A 355 11.67 -11.44 11.35
CA THR A 355 12.15 -11.57 9.97
C THR A 355 13.54 -10.99 9.87
N LEU A 356 14.49 -11.79 9.38
CA LEU A 356 15.88 -11.40 9.15
C LEU A 356 16.23 -11.63 7.68
N ALA A 357 17.07 -10.76 7.12
CA ALA A 357 17.45 -10.82 5.72
C ALA A 357 18.97 -11.03 5.57
N PRO A 358 19.47 -12.28 5.63
CA PRO A 358 20.85 -12.59 5.27
C PRO A 358 21.11 -12.45 3.77
N GLU A 359 20.08 -12.61 2.92
CA GLU A 359 20.08 -12.58 1.45
C GLU A 359 20.86 -13.72 0.77
N ALA A 360 21.93 -14.22 1.38
CA ALA A 360 22.73 -15.32 0.86
C ALA A 360 23.10 -16.31 1.98
N GLY A 361 23.18 -17.59 1.62
CA GLY A 361 23.48 -18.70 2.53
C GLY A 361 24.93 -18.71 3.01
N SER A 362 25.89 -18.58 2.08
CA SER A 362 27.32 -18.58 2.40
C SER A 362 27.85 -17.19 2.78
N GLN A 363 28.93 -17.15 3.57
CA GLN A 363 29.62 -15.88 3.89
C GLN A 363 30.19 -15.22 2.64
N ARG A 364 30.82 -16.03 1.78
CA ARG A 364 31.38 -15.61 0.50
C ARG A 364 30.37 -14.83 -0.34
N LEU A 365 29.18 -15.40 -0.56
CA LEU A 365 28.15 -14.76 -1.39
C LEU A 365 27.54 -13.54 -0.70
N ARG A 366 27.47 -13.51 0.65
CA ARG A 366 27.13 -12.29 1.41
C ARG A 366 28.16 -11.18 1.17
N ASP A 367 29.44 -11.50 1.02
CA ASP A 367 30.52 -10.53 0.75
C ASP A 367 30.48 -10.06 -0.72
N VAL A 368 30.21 -10.96 -1.67
CA VAL A 368 29.98 -10.66 -3.10
C VAL A 368 28.86 -9.63 -3.26
N ILE A 369 27.74 -9.79 -2.58
CA ILE A 369 26.62 -8.83 -2.69
C ILE A 369 26.80 -7.59 -1.81
N ASN A 370 27.91 -7.50 -1.07
CA ASN A 370 28.18 -6.48 -0.06
C ASN A 370 27.06 -6.37 0.98
N LYS A 371 26.55 -7.52 1.44
CA LYS A 371 25.51 -7.51 2.45
C LYS A 371 26.05 -6.93 3.73
N GLY A 372 27.29 -7.20 4.14
CA GLY A 372 27.90 -6.69 5.38
C GLY A 372 27.29 -7.29 6.64
N VAL A 373 26.98 -8.59 6.59
CA VAL A 373 26.47 -9.40 7.70
C VAL A 373 27.33 -10.65 7.74
N ASP A 374 27.97 -10.90 8.88
CA ASP A 374 28.69 -12.14 9.11
C ASP A 374 27.80 -13.18 9.79
N GLU A 375 28.22 -14.44 9.75
CA GLU A 375 27.47 -15.54 10.35
C GLU A 375 27.40 -15.44 11.87
N ALA A 376 28.48 -15.00 12.52
CA ALA A 376 28.55 -14.86 13.97
C ALA A 376 27.50 -13.85 14.48
N GLY A 377 27.44 -12.66 13.91
CA GLY A 377 26.46 -11.64 14.28
C GLY A 377 25.02 -12.03 13.95
N LEU A 378 24.80 -12.84 12.90
CA LEU A 378 23.50 -13.44 12.63
C LEU A 378 23.09 -14.41 13.73
N MET A 379 23.97 -15.30 14.13
CA MET A 379 23.70 -16.28 15.18
C MET A 379 23.48 -15.61 16.55
N ASP A 380 24.25 -14.57 16.87
CA ASP A 380 24.07 -13.79 18.10
C ASP A 380 22.69 -13.11 18.15
N HIS A 381 22.27 -12.49 17.04
CA HIS A 381 20.93 -11.88 16.96
C HIS A 381 19.82 -12.92 17.06
N VAL A 382 19.96 -14.06 16.38
CA VAL A 382 19.01 -15.17 16.45
C VAL A 382 18.86 -15.69 17.88
N LYS A 383 19.98 -15.88 18.58
CA LYS A 383 19.96 -16.31 19.98
C LYS A 383 19.23 -15.30 20.86
N MET A 384 19.54 -14.02 20.71
CA MET A 384 18.88 -12.93 21.43
C MET A 384 17.36 -12.90 21.20
N LEU A 385 16.89 -13.17 19.99
CA LEU A 385 15.45 -13.28 19.71
C LEU A 385 14.80 -14.43 20.48
N PHE A 386 15.43 -15.61 20.49
CA PHE A 386 14.89 -16.78 21.22
C PHE A 386 14.93 -16.60 22.73
N ASP A 387 15.98 -15.99 23.26
CA ASP A 387 16.10 -15.64 24.68
C ASP A 387 14.97 -14.68 25.12
N ASN A 388 14.45 -13.84 24.20
CA ASN A 388 13.30 -12.96 24.41
C ASN A 388 11.94 -13.57 24.02
N GLY A 389 11.88 -14.90 23.83
CA GLY A 389 10.62 -15.64 23.72
C GLY A 389 10.02 -15.72 22.31
N TRP A 390 10.75 -15.35 21.26
CA TRP A 390 10.32 -15.63 19.89
C TRP A 390 10.27 -17.14 19.63
N GLN A 391 9.31 -17.57 18.82
CA GLN A 391 9.11 -18.99 18.48
C GLN A 391 9.17 -19.25 16.97
N GLY A 392 9.43 -18.22 16.17
CA GLY A 392 9.61 -18.38 14.74
C GLY A 392 10.45 -17.27 14.14
N VAL A 393 11.29 -17.66 13.18
CA VAL A 393 12.16 -16.77 12.42
C VAL A 393 11.93 -17.04 10.93
N LYS A 394 11.74 -15.96 10.17
CA LYS A 394 11.72 -15.98 8.70
C LYS A 394 13.03 -15.40 8.18
N LEU A 395 13.72 -16.14 7.32
CA LEU A 395 14.99 -15.74 6.72
C LEU A 395 14.77 -15.46 5.23
N TYR A 396 15.15 -14.28 4.74
CA TYR A 396 15.12 -13.95 3.31
C TYR A 396 16.42 -14.31 2.61
N PHE A 397 16.29 -15.00 1.48
CA PHE A 397 17.38 -15.40 0.60
C PHE A 397 17.06 -15.04 -0.85
N MET A 398 18.11 -14.81 -1.62
CA MET A 398 18.06 -14.74 -3.07
C MET A 398 18.76 -15.95 -3.69
N ILE A 399 18.35 -16.30 -4.89
CA ILE A 399 19.03 -17.29 -5.75
C ILE A 399 19.28 -16.70 -7.13
N GLY A 400 20.30 -17.20 -7.82
CA GLY A 400 20.73 -16.69 -9.12
C GLY A 400 21.59 -15.44 -9.02
N LEU A 401 22.23 -15.19 -7.88
CA LEU A 401 23.17 -14.09 -7.72
C LEU A 401 24.44 -14.31 -8.55
N PRO A 402 25.15 -13.22 -8.93
CA PRO A 402 26.45 -13.34 -9.60
C PRO A 402 27.44 -14.17 -8.78
N THR A 403 28.17 -15.06 -9.45
CA THR A 403 29.12 -16.02 -8.85
C THR A 403 28.51 -17.12 -7.95
N GLU A 404 27.19 -17.24 -7.84
CA GLU A 404 26.53 -18.26 -7.02
C GLU A 404 26.79 -19.69 -7.55
N THR A 405 27.17 -20.60 -6.65
CA THR A 405 27.38 -22.03 -6.93
C THR A 405 26.36 -22.90 -6.21
N ASP A 406 26.31 -24.21 -6.52
CA ASP A 406 25.40 -25.14 -5.83
C ASP A 406 25.77 -25.28 -4.33
N GLU A 407 27.05 -25.12 -3.95
CA GLU A 407 27.46 -25.07 -2.54
C GLU A 407 26.87 -23.88 -1.78
N ASP A 408 26.61 -22.75 -2.46
CA ASP A 408 25.93 -21.61 -1.84
C ASP A 408 24.45 -21.91 -1.57
N LEU A 409 23.84 -22.80 -2.36
CA LEU A 409 22.47 -23.27 -2.13
C LEU A 409 22.42 -24.21 -0.92
N ASP A 410 23.39 -25.11 -0.79
CA ASP A 410 23.57 -25.93 0.41
C ASP A 410 23.70 -25.05 1.66
N ALA A 411 24.50 -23.99 1.58
CA ALA A 411 24.71 -23.06 2.68
C ALA A 411 23.41 -22.35 3.15
N ILE A 412 22.39 -22.20 2.29
CA ILE A 412 21.06 -21.71 2.70
C ILE A 412 20.42 -22.69 3.69
N VAL A 413 20.47 -23.98 3.38
CA VAL A 413 19.91 -25.05 4.21
C VAL A 413 20.66 -25.12 5.52
N ASP A 414 22.00 -25.15 5.46
CA ASP A 414 22.88 -25.22 6.63
C ASP A 414 22.66 -24.05 7.58
N LEU A 415 22.55 -22.83 7.05
CA LEU A 415 22.29 -21.66 7.88
C LEU A 415 20.92 -21.76 8.58
N CYS A 416 19.88 -22.24 7.88
CA CYS A 416 18.58 -22.43 8.50
C CYS A 416 18.60 -23.53 9.58
N LEU A 417 19.42 -24.57 9.40
CA LEU A 417 19.66 -25.61 10.41
C LEU A 417 20.39 -25.06 11.63
N ALA A 418 21.44 -24.26 11.42
CA ALA A 418 22.16 -23.59 12.49
C ALA A 418 21.24 -22.70 13.33
N VAL A 419 20.39 -21.89 12.68
CA VAL A 419 19.37 -21.06 13.34
C VAL A 419 18.37 -21.91 14.13
N ARG A 420 17.89 -23.02 13.55
CA ARG A 420 16.99 -23.96 14.23
C ARG A 420 17.63 -24.57 15.47
N ASP A 421 18.91 -24.90 15.40
CA ASP A 421 19.63 -25.62 16.46
C ASP A 421 20.12 -24.69 17.58
N ALA A 422 20.28 -23.39 17.28
CA ALA A 422 20.48 -22.35 18.29
C ALA A 422 19.23 -22.07 19.13
N ALA A 423 18.03 -22.43 18.64
CA ALA A 423 16.76 -22.17 19.30
C ALA A 423 16.51 -23.12 20.50
N LYS A 424 17.01 -22.73 21.67
CA LYS A 424 16.78 -23.41 22.94
C LYS A 424 15.92 -22.54 23.85
N ASP A 425 15.12 -23.17 24.71
CA ASP A 425 14.41 -22.49 25.79
C ASP A 425 15.35 -22.18 26.97
N GLU A 426 14.83 -21.44 27.95
CA GLU A 426 15.52 -21.06 29.19
C GLU A 426 16.13 -22.26 29.96
N ASN A 427 15.64 -23.48 29.72
CA ASN A 427 16.11 -24.72 30.34
C ASN A 427 17.05 -25.52 29.42
N GLY A 428 17.50 -24.92 28.31
CA GLY A 428 18.36 -25.56 27.31
C GLY A 428 17.67 -26.61 26.45
N ARG A 429 16.34 -26.71 26.49
CA ARG A 429 15.54 -27.70 25.72
C ARG A 429 15.06 -27.10 24.40
N ARG A 430 14.72 -27.96 23.45
CA ARG A 430 14.22 -27.53 22.14
C ARG A 430 12.83 -26.89 22.26
N ILE A 431 12.65 -25.71 21.65
CA ILE A 431 11.37 -25.00 21.65
C ILE A 431 10.30 -25.85 20.92
N LYS A 432 9.22 -26.23 21.64
CA LYS A 432 8.21 -27.19 21.17
C LYS A 432 7.46 -26.81 19.88
N ARG A 433 7.37 -25.51 19.55
CA ARG A 433 6.64 -24.98 18.37
C ARG A 433 7.51 -24.13 17.46
N LEU A 434 8.82 -24.39 17.45
CA LEU A 434 9.75 -23.64 16.61
C LEU A 434 9.40 -23.76 15.13
N GLN A 435 9.33 -22.63 14.43
CA GLN A 435 9.25 -22.59 12.98
C GLN A 435 10.32 -21.69 12.37
N ILE A 436 11.18 -22.28 11.54
CA ILE A 436 12.12 -21.53 10.71
C ILE A 436 11.61 -21.55 9.28
N THR A 437 11.43 -20.39 8.67
CA THR A 437 10.95 -20.27 7.29
C THR A 437 11.99 -19.61 6.42
N ALA A 438 12.53 -20.30 5.43
CA ALA A 438 13.30 -19.68 4.35
C ALA A 438 12.33 -19.11 3.31
N ALA A 439 12.49 -17.84 2.96
CA ALA A 439 11.76 -17.18 1.90
C ALA A 439 12.74 -16.80 0.78
N VAL A 440 12.65 -17.51 -0.34
CA VAL A 440 13.63 -17.49 -1.43
C VAL A 440 13.09 -16.73 -2.63
N SER A 441 13.82 -15.74 -3.12
CA SER A 441 13.42 -14.93 -4.28
C SER A 441 14.45 -15.00 -5.39
N PRO A 442 14.07 -15.15 -6.67
CA PRO A 442 15.03 -15.06 -7.77
C PRO A 442 15.62 -13.64 -7.86
N PHE A 443 16.92 -13.55 -8.11
CA PHE A 443 17.58 -12.28 -8.36
C PHE A 443 17.08 -11.67 -9.68
N VAL A 444 16.73 -10.39 -9.63
CA VAL A 444 16.40 -9.56 -10.80
C VAL A 444 17.43 -8.45 -10.87
N PRO A 445 18.30 -8.42 -11.89
CA PRO A 445 19.21 -7.30 -12.09
C PRO A 445 18.43 -6.00 -12.32
N LYS A 446 18.71 -4.99 -11.51
CA LYS A 446 18.04 -3.68 -11.60
C LYS A 446 18.96 -2.59 -12.18
N PRO A 447 18.41 -1.61 -12.89
CA PRO A 447 19.17 -0.50 -13.44
C PRO A 447 19.81 0.32 -12.30
N GLN A 448 20.94 0.96 -12.60
CA GLN A 448 21.68 1.80 -11.65
C GLN A 448 22.22 1.06 -10.41
N THR A 449 22.45 -0.24 -10.56
CA THR A 449 23.12 -1.08 -9.57
C THR A 449 24.46 -1.58 -10.11
N PRO A 450 25.42 -1.95 -9.24
CA PRO A 450 26.65 -2.61 -9.67
C PRO A 450 26.39 -3.90 -10.48
N PHE A 451 25.26 -4.57 -10.29
CA PHE A 451 24.89 -5.78 -11.05
C PHE A 451 23.99 -5.51 -12.27
N GLN A 452 23.83 -4.26 -12.72
CA GLN A 452 23.00 -3.95 -13.88
C GLN A 452 23.49 -4.59 -15.19
N TRP A 453 24.75 -5.02 -15.26
CA TRP A 453 25.35 -5.70 -16.43
C TRP A 453 25.25 -7.22 -16.38
N GLU A 454 25.03 -7.78 -15.19
CA GLU A 454 24.94 -9.24 -14.99
C GLU A 454 23.67 -9.79 -15.64
N PRO A 455 23.69 -11.03 -16.17
CA PRO A 455 22.48 -11.67 -16.66
C PRO A 455 21.53 -12.03 -15.51
N GLN A 456 20.25 -12.20 -15.85
CA GLN A 456 19.33 -12.97 -15.02
C GLN A 456 19.42 -14.44 -15.44
N ILE A 457 19.50 -15.35 -14.47
CA ILE A 457 19.44 -16.79 -14.77
C ILE A 457 18.09 -17.16 -15.42
N SER A 458 18.10 -18.20 -16.28
CA SER A 458 16.90 -18.63 -17.00
C SER A 458 15.81 -19.12 -16.05
N GLN A 459 14.56 -19.08 -16.52
CA GLN A 459 13.41 -19.58 -15.76
C GLN A 459 13.58 -21.05 -15.36
N ASP A 460 14.10 -21.89 -16.27
CA ASP A 460 14.37 -23.30 -16.00
C ASP A 460 15.40 -23.50 -14.90
N GLU A 461 16.45 -22.66 -14.87
CA GLU A 461 17.47 -22.70 -13.84
C GLU A 461 16.93 -22.25 -12.48
N ILE A 462 16.03 -21.25 -12.46
CA ILE A 462 15.32 -20.85 -11.24
C ILE A 462 14.50 -22.03 -10.70
N TYR A 463 13.73 -22.72 -11.56
CA TYR A 463 12.95 -23.89 -11.15
C TYR A 463 13.84 -25.05 -10.67
N ARG A 464 14.99 -25.29 -11.31
CA ARG A 464 15.98 -26.28 -10.87
C ARG A 464 16.43 -25.99 -9.44
N ARG A 465 16.89 -24.76 -9.16
CA ARG A 465 17.39 -24.35 -7.84
C ARG A 465 16.31 -24.39 -6.76
N ILE A 466 15.09 -23.93 -7.06
CA ILE A 466 13.95 -24.04 -6.13
C ILE A 466 13.58 -25.50 -5.86
N GLY A 467 13.57 -26.34 -6.90
CA GLY A 467 13.30 -27.78 -6.78
C GLY A 467 14.33 -28.47 -5.87
N TYR A 468 15.60 -28.17 -6.10
CA TYR A 468 16.71 -28.63 -5.29
C TYR A 468 16.57 -28.23 -3.81
N LEU A 469 16.39 -26.94 -3.52
CA LEU A 469 16.20 -26.44 -2.15
C LEU A 469 14.98 -27.09 -1.49
N ARG A 470 13.86 -27.23 -2.20
CA ARG A 470 12.66 -27.88 -1.67
C ARG A 470 12.95 -29.33 -1.24
N ASP A 471 13.72 -30.06 -2.03
CA ASP A 471 14.06 -31.45 -1.73
C ASP A 471 15.06 -31.56 -0.56
N GLN A 472 15.96 -30.60 -0.38
CA GLN A 472 16.78 -30.49 0.82
C GLN A 472 15.95 -30.16 2.08
N PHE A 473 15.08 -29.15 2.02
CA PHE A 473 14.27 -28.71 3.16
C PHE A 473 13.28 -29.79 3.65
N ARG A 474 12.75 -30.63 2.74
CA ARG A 474 11.84 -31.75 3.08
C ARG A 474 12.43 -32.77 4.05
N GLN A 475 13.76 -32.87 4.13
CA GLN A 475 14.45 -33.81 5.01
C GLN A 475 14.38 -33.39 6.49
N PHE A 476 14.06 -32.13 6.78
CA PHE A 476 14.18 -31.57 8.12
C PHE A 476 12.85 -31.07 8.69
N LYS A 477 12.45 -31.61 9.84
CA LYS A 477 11.28 -31.11 10.57
C LYS A 477 11.53 -29.73 11.17
N GLY A 478 10.51 -28.86 11.12
CA GLY A 478 10.54 -27.51 11.68
C GLY A 478 11.14 -26.45 10.75
N LEU A 479 11.57 -26.86 9.55
CA LEU A 479 11.98 -26.00 8.47
C LEU A 479 10.89 -25.92 7.41
N ASN A 480 10.55 -24.71 6.99
CA ASN A 480 9.61 -24.42 5.92
C ASN A 480 10.31 -23.60 4.84
N MET A 481 9.91 -23.78 3.59
CA MET A 481 10.37 -22.95 2.48
C MET A 481 9.16 -22.30 1.80
N ARG A 482 9.30 -21.01 1.50
CA ARG A 482 8.42 -20.25 0.60
C ARG A 482 9.31 -19.67 -0.50
N TYR A 483 8.76 -19.49 -1.69
CA TYR A 483 9.49 -18.87 -2.78
C TYR A 483 8.61 -17.92 -3.57
N HIS A 484 9.25 -16.90 -4.15
CA HIS A 484 8.61 -15.99 -5.11
C HIS A 484 8.38 -16.72 -6.44
N GLU A 485 7.29 -16.40 -7.13
CA GLU A 485 6.91 -17.08 -8.37
C GLU A 485 7.94 -16.81 -9.48
N PRO A 486 8.64 -17.83 -10.01
CA PRO A 486 9.68 -17.65 -11.02
C PRO A 486 9.20 -16.94 -12.29
N ALA A 487 7.96 -17.21 -12.69
CA ALA A 487 7.33 -16.56 -13.84
C ALA A 487 7.24 -15.03 -13.67
N MET A 488 6.88 -14.55 -12.47
CA MET A 488 6.84 -13.11 -12.19
C MET A 488 8.23 -12.48 -12.27
N SER A 489 9.22 -13.09 -11.61
CA SER A 489 10.60 -12.56 -11.59
C SER A 489 11.24 -12.54 -12.98
N SER A 490 10.89 -13.49 -13.85
CA SER A 490 11.34 -13.52 -15.25
C SER A 490 10.75 -12.34 -16.05
N LEU A 491 9.44 -12.09 -15.94
CA LEU A 491 8.79 -10.96 -16.59
C LEU A 491 9.30 -9.61 -16.05
N GLU A 492 9.50 -9.54 -14.74
CA GLU A 492 10.09 -8.37 -14.09
C GLU A 492 11.49 -8.09 -14.65
N GLY A 493 12.33 -9.11 -14.84
CA GLY A 493 13.68 -8.93 -15.39
C GLY A 493 13.72 -8.38 -16.82
N VAL A 494 12.77 -8.80 -17.68
CA VAL A 494 12.63 -8.25 -19.03
C VAL A 494 12.37 -6.75 -18.99
N PHE A 495 11.36 -6.31 -18.26
CA PHE A 495 11.00 -4.89 -18.20
C PHE A 495 11.98 -4.05 -17.38
N SER A 496 12.56 -4.61 -16.30
CA SER A 496 13.56 -3.90 -15.48
C SER A 496 14.79 -3.49 -16.28
N ARG A 497 15.11 -4.26 -17.31
CA ARG A 497 16.26 -4.07 -18.19
C ARG A 497 15.84 -3.62 -19.60
N GLY A 498 14.58 -3.26 -19.77
CA GLY A 498 13.95 -2.99 -21.06
C GLY A 498 14.36 -1.67 -21.71
N ASP A 499 14.19 -1.59 -23.02
CA ASP A 499 14.29 -0.36 -23.81
C ASP A 499 12.93 0.04 -24.40
N ARG A 500 12.91 1.11 -25.21
CA ARG A 500 11.67 1.70 -25.75
C ARG A 500 10.89 0.76 -26.65
N ARG A 501 11.54 -0.25 -27.25
CA ARG A 501 10.88 -1.26 -28.10
C ARG A 501 9.89 -2.12 -27.31
N LEU A 502 10.08 -2.27 -25.99
CA LEU A 502 9.14 -3.01 -25.14
C LEU A 502 7.79 -2.31 -24.95
N ALA A 503 7.63 -1.04 -25.31
CA ALA A 503 6.33 -0.38 -25.28
C ALA A 503 5.31 -1.12 -26.20
N GLU A 504 5.75 -1.58 -27.37
CA GLU A 504 4.93 -2.43 -28.26
C GLU A 504 4.46 -3.71 -27.56
N VAL A 505 5.31 -4.29 -26.72
CA VAL A 505 5.01 -5.52 -25.99
C VAL A 505 3.97 -5.26 -24.91
N VAL A 506 4.08 -4.16 -24.18
CA VAL A 506 3.09 -3.76 -23.15
C VAL A 506 1.71 -3.58 -23.79
N GLU A 507 1.63 -2.85 -24.89
CA GLU A 507 0.37 -2.55 -25.59
C GLU A 507 -0.29 -3.82 -26.14
N ARG A 508 0.48 -4.68 -26.83
CA ARG A 508 -0.04 -5.95 -27.37
C ARG A 508 -0.40 -6.96 -26.30
N ALA A 509 0.38 -7.04 -25.21
CA ALA A 509 0.05 -7.92 -24.09
C ALA A 509 -1.25 -7.49 -23.40
N TYR A 510 -1.45 -6.18 -23.23
CA TYR A 510 -2.72 -5.62 -22.75
C TYR A 510 -3.88 -5.98 -23.68
N ALA A 511 -3.73 -5.79 -25.01
CA ALA A 511 -4.76 -6.16 -25.99
C ALA A 511 -5.11 -7.66 -25.98
N LYS A 512 -4.16 -8.52 -25.57
CA LYS A 512 -4.34 -9.96 -25.37
C LYS A 512 -4.87 -10.33 -23.97
N GLY A 513 -5.23 -9.36 -23.14
CA GLY A 513 -5.87 -9.56 -21.83
C GLY A 513 -4.93 -9.79 -20.65
N ALA A 514 -3.67 -9.35 -20.73
CA ALA A 514 -2.75 -9.37 -19.58
C ALA A 514 -3.05 -8.23 -18.60
N LEU A 515 -3.53 -8.58 -17.40
CA LEU A 515 -3.86 -7.64 -16.33
C LEU A 515 -3.43 -8.23 -14.98
N PHE A 516 -3.14 -7.35 -14.01
CA PHE A 516 -2.78 -7.73 -12.65
C PHE A 516 -1.60 -8.73 -12.56
N SER A 517 -0.56 -8.51 -13.37
CA SER A 517 0.60 -9.43 -13.47
C SER A 517 1.43 -9.53 -12.18
N SER A 518 1.24 -8.63 -11.21
CA SER A 518 1.77 -8.72 -9.84
C SER A 518 1.05 -9.76 -8.96
N TRP A 519 -0.11 -10.27 -9.40
CA TRP A 519 -0.92 -11.22 -8.65
C TRP A 519 -0.75 -12.63 -9.19
N LYS A 520 -0.39 -13.57 -8.31
CA LYS A 520 -0.11 -14.97 -8.69
C LYS A 520 -1.26 -15.63 -9.45
N ASP A 521 -2.49 -15.36 -9.05
CA ASP A 521 -3.67 -15.99 -9.65
C ASP A 521 -4.09 -15.32 -10.98
N HIS A 522 -3.48 -14.19 -11.36
CA HIS A 522 -3.76 -13.45 -12.59
C HIS A 522 -2.61 -13.46 -13.61
N LEU A 523 -1.39 -13.78 -13.19
CA LEU A 523 -0.21 -13.78 -14.08
C LEU A 523 -0.40 -14.72 -15.28
N LYS A 524 -0.29 -14.16 -16.49
CA LYS A 524 -0.28 -14.87 -17.77
C LYS A 524 0.95 -14.44 -18.56
N LEU A 525 1.90 -15.35 -18.81
CA LEU A 525 3.13 -15.01 -19.55
C LEU A 525 2.94 -15.06 -21.07
N GLU A 526 2.01 -15.89 -21.53
CA GLU A 526 1.72 -16.18 -22.93
C GLU A 526 1.40 -14.90 -23.72
N PRO A 527 0.54 -13.97 -23.23
CA PRO A 527 0.33 -12.69 -23.90
C PRO A 527 1.61 -11.89 -24.15
N TYR A 528 2.53 -11.87 -23.17
CA TYR A 528 3.80 -11.15 -23.29
C TYR A 528 4.75 -11.86 -24.28
N LYS A 529 4.86 -13.19 -24.20
CA LYS A 529 5.71 -13.97 -25.11
C LYS A 529 5.25 -13.84 -26.56
N GLU A 530 3.94 -13.92 -26.81
CA GLU A 530 3.37 -13.68 -28.13
C GLU A 530 3.66 -12.25 -28.62
N ALA A 531 3.41 -11.25 -27.78
CA ALA A 531 3.66 -9.86 -28.10
C ALA A 531 5.15 -9.59 -28.44
N MET A 532 6.09 -10.20 -27.71
CA MET A 532 7.52 -10.13 -28.04
C MET A 532 7.82 -10.73 -29.41
N ASN A 533 7.33 -11.94 -29.68
CA ASN A 533 7.52 -12.61 -30.98
C ASN A 533 6.97 -11.77 -32.14
N GLU A 534 5.77 -11.22 -31.99
CA GLU A 534 5.14 -10.34 -32.99
C GLU A 534 5.89 -9.01 -33.18
N ALA A 535 6.61 -8.54 -32.14
CA ALA A 535 7.46 -7.35 -32.21
C ALA A 535 8.87 -7.67 -32.75
N GLY A 536 9.17 -8.94 -33.05
CA GLY A 536 10.51 -9.37 -33.48
C GLY A 536 11.56 -9.31 -32.37
N LEU A 537 11.13 -9.36 -31.10
CA LEU A 537 11.98 -9.30 -29.91
C LEU A 537 12.11 -10.68 -29.28
N SER A 538 13.22 -10.92 -28.58
CA SER A 538 13.42 -12.16 -27.84
C SER A 538 13.54 -11.93 -26.34
N TRP A 539 13.09 -12.89 -25.53
CA TRP A 539 13.15 -12.79 -24.06
C TRP A 539 14.60 -12.67 -23.56
N ASP A 540 15.49 -13.48 -24.14
CA ASP A 540 16.91 -13.57 -23.77
C ASP A 540 17.70 -12.30 -24.11
N GLU A 541 17.24 -11.50 -25.06
CA GLU A 541 17.83 -10.18 -25.38
C GLU A 541 17.81 -9.24 -24.15
N TYR A 542 16.77 -9.35 -23.32
CA TYR A 542 16.58 -8.46 -22.17
C TYR A 542 17.10 -9.08 -20.85
N THR A 543 17.16 -10.39 -20.74
CA THR A 543 17.67 -11.09 -19.54
C THR A 543 19.15 -11.49 -19.63
N GLY A 544 19.74 -11.52 -20.83
CA GLY A 544 21.15 -11.87 -21.07
C GLY A 544 22.16 -10.84 -20.57
N PRO A 545 23.47 -11.15 -20.61
CA PRO A 545 24.53 -10.25 -20.13
C PRO A 545 24.62 -8.99 -20.99
N ARG A 546 25.08 -7.87 -20.41
CA ARG A 546 25.27 -6.60 -21.11
C ARG A 546 26.74 -6.21 -21.16
N ASP A 547 27.16 -5.67 -22.30
CA ASP A 547 28.47 -5.01 -22.43
C ASP A 547 28.53 -3.78 -21.53
N MET A 548 29.63 -3.63 -20.80
CA MET A 548 29.84 -2.53 -19.86
C MET A 548 30.11 -1.19 -20.56
N ASP A 549 30.63 -1.23 -21.79
CA ASP A 549 30.95 -0.04 -22.58
C ASP A 549 29.81 0.38 -23.50
N ALA A 550 28.85 -0.52 -23.76
CA ALA A 550 27.66 -0.21 -24.55
C ALA A 550 26.72 0.77 -23.83
N PRO A 551 25.98 1.60 -24.58
CA PRO A 551 24.90 2.41 -24.03
C PRO A 551 23.81 1.55 -23.37
N LEU A 552 23.32 2.02 -22.21
CA LEU A 552 22.17 1.45 -21.52
C LEU A 552 20.91 2.30 -21.78
N PRO A 553 19.71 1.68 -21.81
CA PRO A 553 18.45 2.41 -22.05
C PRO A 553 18.22 3.57 -21.08
N TRP A 554 18.71 3.45 -19.85
CA TRP A 554 18.57 4.43 -18.77
C TRP A 554 19.79 5.35 -18.57
N ASP A 555 20.79 5.35 -19.45
CA ASP A 555 22.01 6.16 -19.26
C ASP A 555 21.73 7.67 -19.21
N HIS A 556 20.65 8.12 -19.84
CA HIS A 556 20.19 9.51 -19.80
C HIS A 556 19.49 9.89 -18.49
N LEU A 557 19.22 8.93 -17.58
CA LEU A 557 18.55 9.14 -16.30
C LEU A 557 19.54 8.97 -15.15
N SER A 558 19.86 10.05 -14.45
CA SER A 558 20.90 10.06 -13.41
C SER A 558 20.32 10.01 -12.00
N SER A 559 20.64 8.95 -11.25
CA SER A 559 20.47 8.96 -9.78
C SER A 559 21.54 9.75 -9.03
N GLY A 560 22.52 10.31 -9.74
CA GLY A 560 23.72 10.92 -9.18
C GLY A 560 24.83 9.91 -8.82
N VAL A 561 24.55 8.61 -8.83
CA VAL A 561 25.60 7.59 -8.67
C VAL A 561 26.35 7.43 -9.99
N THR A 562 27.68 7.58 -9.96
CA THR A 562 28.52 7.53 -11.16
C THR A 562 28.70 6.11 -11.70
N LYS A 563 28.75 5.95 -13.03
CA LYS A 563 29.13 4.68 -13.70
C LYS A 563 30.46 4.13 -13.17
N ARG A 564 31.45 5.02 -12.94
CA ARG A 564 32.75 4.67 -12.32
C ARG A 564 32.59 3.99 -10.96
N PHE A 565 31.71 4.49 -10.10
CA PHE A 565 31.45 3.87 -8.79
C PHE A 565 30.81 2.49 -8.94
N LEU A 566 29.83 2.36 -9.84
CA LEU A 566 29.13 1.09 -10.09
C LEU A 566 30.08 0.01 -10.62
N LEU A 567 30.93 0.33 -11.59
CA LEU A 567 31.95 -0.59 -12.13
C LEU A 567 32.95 -1.01 -11.05
N LYS A 568 33.42 -0.07 -10.22
CA LYS A 568 34.34 -0.38 -9.12
C LYS A 568 33.71 -1.31 -8.08
N GLU A 569 32.43 -1.14 -7.77
CA GLU A 569 31.72 -2.06 -6.88
C GLU A 569 31.47 -3.43 -7.51
N HIS A 570 31.26 -3.49 -8.83
CA HIS A 570 31.20 -4.74 -9.57
C HIS A 570 32.52 -5.51 -9.52
N GLU A 571 33.66 -4.85 -9.80
CA GLU A 571 35.00 -5.45 -9.67
C GLU A 571 35.25 -6.00 -8.25
N ARG A 572 34.83 -5.24 -7.22
CA ARG A 572 34.93 -5.69 -5.83
C ARG A 572 34.05 -6.89 -5.53
N ALA A 573 32.88 -7.01 -6.16
CA ALA A 573 32.03 -8.18 -6.04
C ALA A 573 32.73 -9.44 -6.53
N LEU A 574 33.32 -9.37 -7.73
CA LEU A 574 34.07 -10.48 -8.33
C LEU A 574 35.32 -10.85 -7.53
N ALA A 575 35.90 -9.89 -6.81
CA ALA A 575 37.03 -10.11 -5.91
C ALA A 575 36.61 -10.45 -4.46
N GLU A 576 35.32 -10.63 -4.18
CA GLU A 576 34.77 -10.93 -2.84
C GLU A 576 35.15 -9.90 -1.76
N LYS A 577 35.35 -8.64 -2.18
CA LYS A 577 35.74 -7.54 -1.30
C LYS A 577 34.54 -6.77 -0.79
N ILE A 578 34.51 -6.53 0.52
CA ILE A 578 33.48 -5.72 1.18
C ILE A 578 33.79 -4.22 0.98
N THR A 579 32.74 -3.42 0.91
CA THR A 579 32.79 -1.95 0.97
C THR A 579 32.07 -1.49 2.22
N GLU A 580 32.79 -0.89 3.16
CA GLU A 580 32.18 -0.41 4.41
C GLU A 580 31.25 0.79 4.15
N ASP A 581 30.27 0.91 5.05
CA ASP A 581 29.22 1.92 5.00
C ASP A 581 29.78 3.33 5.24
N CYS A 582 29.48 4.25 4.34
CA CYS A 582 29.88 5.66 4.47
C CYS A 582 28.90 6.49 5.31
N ARG A 583 27.92 5.87 5.99
CA ARG A 583 27.06 6.56 6.97
C ARG A 583 27.88 7.14 8.11
N TYR A 584 28.72 6.29 8.70
CA TYR A 584 29.60 6.60 9.83
C TYR A 584 31.09 6.44 9.47
N GLY A 585 31.39 5.74 8.36
CA GLY A 585 32.75 5.56 7.84
C GLY A 585 33.14 6.57 6.77
N ALA A 586 34.31 6.35 6.16
CA ALA A 586 34.84 7.21 5.12
C ALA A 586 33.98 7.22 3.84
N CYS A 587 33.85 8.39 3.22
CA CYS A 587 33.18 8.57 1.94
C CYS A 587 33.74 7.64 0.85
N ARG A 588 32.87 6.97 0.10
CA ARG A 588 33.26 6.09 -1.04
C ARG A 588 33.19 6.79 -2.41
N ASN A 589 32.93 8.09 -2.43
CA ASN A 589 32.91 8.94 -3.63
C ASN A 589 31.98 8.41 -4.75
N CYS A 590 30.73 8.11 -4.40
CA CYS A 590 29.73 7.61 -5.36
C CYS A 590 29.27 8.68 -6.36
N GLY A 591 29.42 9.98 -6.02
CA GLY A 591 29.05 11.13 -6.84
C GLY A 591 27.87 11.95 -6.31
N VAL A 592 27.07 11.40 -5.38
CA VAL A 592 25.79 12.01 -4.98
C VAL A 592 25.95 13.22 -4.05
N CYS A 593 26.77 13.12 -3.00
CA CYS A 593 26.84 14.16 -1.97
C CYS A 593 27.80 15.29 -2.33
N GLN A 594 27.51 16.50 -1.87
CA GLN A 594 28.38 17.68 -1.87
C GLN A 594 28.83 17.98 -0.45
N PHE A 595 30.06 17.60 -0.09
CA PHE A 595 30.65 17.92 1.22
C PHE A 595 32.17 17.83 1.16
N GLU A 596 32.87 18.58 2.03
CA GLU A 596 34.34 18.55 2.16
C GLU A 596 35.09 18.76 0.83
N GLY A 597 34.67 19.75 0.04
CA GLY A 597 35.29 20.06 -1.26
C GLY A 597 34.93 19.09 -2.40
N ARG A 598 34.05 18.11 -2.16
CA ARG A 598 33.47 17.25 -3.21
C ARG A 598 32.27 17.95 -3.86
N VAL A 599 32.14 17.80 -5.17
CA VAL A 599 31.03 18.34 -5.96
C VAL A 599 30.07 17.21 -6.32
N SER A 600 28.77 17.44 -6.11
CA SER A 600 27.73 16.50 -6.50
C SER A 600 27.58 16.43 -8.02
N THR A 601 27.27 15.25 -8.54
CA THR A 601 26.84 15.05 -9.93
C THR A 601 25.42 15.51 -10.20
N LEU A 602 24.63 15.81 -9.15
CA LEU A 602 23.33 16.48 -9.24
C LEU A 602 23.56 18.00 -9.33
N SER A 603 24.29 18.39 -10.37
CA SER A 603 24.90 19.71 -10.53
C SER A 603 23.90 20.86 -10.49
N ARG A 604 22.70 20.67 -11.06
CA ARG A 604 21.67 21.73 -11.09
C ARG A 604 21.16 22.03 -9.70
N GLN A 605 20.83 20.97 -8.96
CA GLN A 605 20.23 21.09 -7.62
C GLN A 605 21.25 21.42 -6.53
N ALA A 606 22.51 20.99 -6.69
CA ALA A 606 23.61 21.28 -5.76
C ALA A 606 23.97 22.78 -5.67
N THR A 607 23.43 23.62 -6.55
CA THR A 607 23.59 25.08 -6.46
C THR A 607 22.71 25.69 -5.36
N GLU A 608 21.59 25.04 -5.03
CA GLU A 608 20.58 25.56 -4.09
C GLU A 608 20.38 24.64 -2.88
N LYS A 609 20.70 23.35 -3.00
CA LYS A 609 20.45 22.32 -1.99
C LYS A 609 21.75 21.81 -1.35
N ASP A 610 21.70 21.54 -0.05
CA ASP A 610 22.82 20.93 0.70
C ASP A 610 22.66 19.40 0.70
N ILE A 611 23.06 18.79 -0.42
CA ILE A 611 22.89 17.36 -0.70
C ILE A 611 23.97 16.55 0.04
N ARG A 612 23.64 16.02 1.21
CA ARG A 612 24.53 15.16 2.01
C ARG A 612 23.75 14.22 2.93
N ASN A 613 24.46 13.32 3.60
CA ASN A 613 23.85 12.54 4.68
C ASN A 613 23.43 13.48 5.82
N ARG A 614 22.18 13.34 6.27
CA ARG A 614 21.63 14.04 7.43
C ARG A 614 21.15 13.01 8.45
N LEU A 615 21.88 12.89 9.55
CA LEU A 615 21.59 11.97 10.65
C LEU A 615 21.18 12.78 11.87
N VAL A 616 20.32 12.20 12.72
CA VAL A 616 19.93 12.81 13.99
C VAL A 616 21.10 12.80 14.97
N PHE A 617 21.78 11.66 15.09
CA PHE A 617 22.97 11.47 15.92
C PHE A 617 24.19 11.13 15.07
N ALA A 618 25.37 11.50 15.57
CA ALA A 618 26.64 11.22 14.91
C ALA A 618 26.99 9.72 14.92
N GLU A 619 26.45 8.98 15.88
CA GLU A 619 26.57 7.53 16.04
C GLU A 619 25.18 6.97 16.41
N ARG A 620 25.05 5.65 16.29
CA ARG A 620 23.85 4.91 16.65
C ARG A 620 23.62 4.88 18.17
N ASP A 621 22.42 5.17 18.63
CA ASP A 621 22.07 5.11 20.06
C ASP A 621 21.84 3.69 20.60
N GLN A 622 21.84 2.70 19.72
CA GLN A 622 21.65 1.28 20.06
C GLN A 622 22.85 0.64 20.77
N GLU A 623 24.03 1.28 20.74
CA GLU A 623 25.29 0.76 21.29
C GLU A 623 25.66 1.40 22.66
N GLY A 624 24.87 2.34 23.16
CA GLY A 624 25.14 3.13 24.37
C GLY A 624 24.28 2.80 25.61
N GLU A 625 24.41 3.62 26.66
CA GLU A 625 23.52 3.57 27.83
C GLU A 625 22.08 3.87 27.41
N GLN A 626 21.19 2.96 27.79
CA GLN A 626 19.81 2.96 27.35
C GLN A 626 18.98 3.94 28.19
N PRO A 627 18.05 4.71 27.57
CA PRO A 627 17.20 5.62 28.32
C PRO A 627 16.35 4.83 29.33
N PRO A 628 16.14 5.36 30.56
CA PRO A 628 15.28 4.72 31.55
C PRO A 628 13.84 4.63 31.01
N TYR A 629 13.15 3.55 31.34
CA TYR A 629 11.80 3.30 30.82
C TYR A 629 10.86 2.72 31.88
N SER A 630 9.55 2.95 31.72
CA SER A 630 8.54 2.42 32.64
C SER A 630 8.19 0.96 32.32
N VAL A 631 8.04 0.13 33.36
CA VAL A 631 7.56 -1.26 33.26
C VAL A 631 6.06 -1.36 33.56
N GLU A 632 5.46 -0.31 34.12
CA GLU A 632 4.04 -0.33 34.50
C GLU A 632 3.13 -0.20 33.27
N LYS A 633 2.31 -1.22 33.06
CA LYS A 633 1.25 -1.20 32.04
C LYS A 633 -0.06 -0.73 32.68
N PRO A 634 -0.76 0.23 32.07
CA PRO A 634 -2.08 0.61 32.55
C PRO A 634 -3.07 -0.57 32.43
N ASP A 635 -3.99 -0.71 33.38
CA ASP A 635 -5.06 -1.69 33.29
C ASP A 635 -6.12 -1.21 32.29
N LEU A 636 -6.03 -1.72 31.06
CA LEU A 636 -6.95 -1.37 29.99
C LEU A 636 -8.25 -2.20 30.03
N THR A 637 -8.43 -3.08 31.03
CA THR A 637 -9.61 -3.94 31.17
C THR A 637 -10.72 -3.31 32.01
N VAL A 638 -10.42 -2.19 32.67
CA VAL A 638 -11.35 -1.41 33.49
C VAL A 638 -12.61 -1.05 32.69
N LYS A 639 -13.77 -1.19 33.32
CA LYS A 639 -15.07 -0.80 32.78
C LYS A 639 -15.63 0.33 33.63
N GLY A 640 -15.46 1.56 33.17
CA GLY A 640 -16.02 2.76 33.81
C GLY A 640 -17.48 2.99 33.40
N GLY A 641 -17.79 2.84 32.11
CA GLY A 641 -19.14 3.00 31.58
C GLY A 641 -19.50 2.01 30.46
N HIS A 642 -20.80 1.77 30.28
CA HIS A 642 -21.34 0.91 29.22
C HIS A 642 -22.50 1.63 28.53
N TYR A 643 -22.45 1.75 27.21
CA TYR A 643 -23.38 2.56 26.44
C TYR A 643 -23.91 1.79 25.24
N ARG A 644 -25.17 2.05 24.89
CA ARG A 644 -25.72 1.80 23.56
C ARG A 644 -25.70 3.11 22.79
N LEU A 645 -24.82 3.21 21.80
CA LEU A 645 -24.78 4.32 20.86
C LEU A 645 -25.70 4.01 19.69
N TRP A 646 -26.64 4.90 19.40
CA TRP A 646 -27.50 4.86 18.22
C TRP A 646 -26.94 5.75 17.13
N TYR A 647 -27.02 5.30 15.89
CA TYR A 647 -26.44 6.03 14.75
C TYR A 647 -27.22 5.78 13.46
N GLU A 648 -27.06 6.71 12.52
CA GLU A 648 -27.46 6.56 11.12
C GLU A 648 -26.33 5.93 10.32
N LYS A 649 -26.67 5.13 9.32
CA LYS A 649 -25.80 4.58 8.29
C LYS A 649 -26.46 4.84 6.95
N THR A 650 -26.17 5.99 6.36
CA THR A 650 -26.82 6.51 5.15
C THR A 650 -25.75 6.95 4.13
N GLY A 651 -26.17 7.33 2.92
CA GLY A 651 -25.26 7.84 1.89
C GLY A 651 -24.08 6.89 1.63
N PRO A 652 -22.82 7.38 1.56
CA PRO A 652 -21.65 6.53 1.35
C PRO A 652 -21.48 5.43 2.40
N ALA A 653 -21.83 5.70 3.66
CA ALA A 653 -21.69 4.73 4.75
C ALA A 653 -22.60 3.50 4.60
N ALA A 654 -23.67 3.58 3.81
CA ALA A 654 -24.52 2.44 3.47
C ALA A 654 -23.73 1.29 2.80
N TYR A 655 -22.62 1.61 2.14
CA TYR A 655 -21.77 0.66 1.42
C TYR A 655 -20.65 0.04 2.26
N LEU A 656 -20.53 0.43 3.52
CA LEU A 656 -19.59 -0.21 4.45
C LEU A 656 -20.13 -1.55 4.94
N SER A 657 -19.25 -2.54 4.92
CA SER A 657 -19.45 -3.85 5.55
C SER A 657 -19.32 -3.76 7.07
N GLN A 658 -19.75 -4.81 7.76
CA GLN A 658 -19.70 -4.88 9.21
C GLN A 658 -18.26 -4.83 9.78
N LEU A 659 -17.28 -5.38 9.05
CA LEU A 659 -15.88 -5.40 9.49
C LEU A 659 -15.25 -4.00 9.35
N GLU A 660 -15.52 -3.32 8.24
CA GLU A 660 -15.05 -1.94 8.00
C GLU A 660 -15.67 -1.00 9.04
N LEU A 661 -16.96 -1.18 9.35
CA LEU A 661 -17.66 -0.38 10.36
C LEU A 661 -17.06 -0.54 11.76
N GLN A 662 -16.59 -1.74 12.12
CA GLN A 662 -15.90 -1.96 13.38
C GLN A 662 -14.62 -1.12 13.48
N ALA A 663 -13.79 -1.11 12.43
CA ALA A 663 -12.58 -0.30 12.39
C ALA A 663 -12.89 1.20 12.45
N VAL A 664 -13.91 1.65 11.70
CA VAL A 664 -14.35 3.06 11.70
C VAL A 664 -14.76 3.52 13.09
N PHE A 665 -15.58 2.73 13.82
CA PHE A 665 -15.99 3.09 15.17
C PHE A 665 -14.83 3.05 16.16
N GLU A 666 -13.98 2.02 16.13
CA GLU A 666 -12.80 1.97 17.01
C GLU A 666 -11.94 3.23 16.86
N ARG A 667 -11.63 3.61 15.62
CA ARG A 667 -10.82 4.79 15.31
C ARG A 667 -11.56 6.08 15.68
N ALA A 668 -12.86 6.17 15.44
CA ALA A 668 -13.67 7.33 15.84
C ALA A 668 -13.71 7.52 17.36
N PHE A 669 -13.84 6.45 18.16
CA PHE A 669 -13.78 6.53 19.62
C PHE A 669 -12.41 7.05 20.10
N ARG A 670 -11.32 6.60 19.47
CA ARG A 670 -9.95 7.09 19.76
C ARG A 670 -9.81 8.59 19.43
N ARG A 671 -10.25 9.01 18.24
CA ARG A 671 -10.25 10.45 17.84
C ARG A 671 -11.12 11.32 18.76
N ALA A 672 -12.23 10.78 19.25
CA ALA A 672 -13.13 11.44 20.20
C ALA A 672 -12.58 11.52 21.63
N GLY A 673 -11.42 10.93 21.92
CA GLY A 673 -10.89 10.85 23.28
C GLY A 673 -11.80 10.05 24.22
N LEU A 674 -12.43 8.99 23.71
CA LEU A 674 -13.28 8.06 24.46
C LEU A 674 -12.49 6.76 24.73
N PRO A 675 -11.94 6.56 25.95
CA PRO A 675 -10.99 5.49 26.22
C PRO A 675 -11.66 4.11 26.23
N LEU A 676 -11.41 3.30 25.20
CA LEU A 676 -12.00 1.97 25.05
C LEU A 676 -11.52 1.00 26.14
N ALA A 677 -12.45 0.19 26.66
CA ALA A 677 -12.13 -0.95 27.52
C ALA A 677 -11.82 -2.20 26.68
N PHE A 678 -10.81 -2.98 27.09
CA PHE A 678 -10.33 -4.15 26.34
C PHE A 678 -10.62 -5.48 27.05
N SER A 679 -10.54 -6.59 26.31
CA SER A 679 -10.64 -7.95 26.85
C SER A 679 -9.33 -8.41 27.52
N SER A 680 -9.42 -9.25 28.54
CA SER A 680 -8.27 -9.97 29.09
C SER A 680 -7.89 -11.14 28.17
N GLY A 681 -6.75 -11.07 27.48
CA GLY A 681 -6.31 -12.14 26.58
C GLY A 681 -4.96 -11.85 25.91
N PHE A 682 -4.46 -12.82 25.15
CA PHE A 682 -3.18 -12.71 24.42
C PHE A 682 -3.20 -11.63 23.32
N HIS A 683 -4.40 -11.35 22.79
CA HIS A 683 -4.68 -10.22 21.90
C HIS A 683 -5.90 -9.48 22.46
N PRO A 684 -5.70 -8.45 23.31
CA PRO A 684 -6.79 -7.67 23.85
C PRO A 684 -7.58 -6.97 22.75
N MET A 685 -8.87 -7.28 22.63
CA MET A 685 -9.78 -6.65 21.67
C MET A 685 -10.65 -5.61 22.39
N PRO A 686 -11.04 -4.51 21.73
CA PRO A 686 -11.98 -3.56 22.30
C PRO A 686 -13.31 -4.25 22.59
N ARG A 687 -13.94 -3.89 23.71
CA ARG A 687 -15.23 -4.43 24.14
C ARG A 687 -16.38 -3.69 23.47
N LEU A 688 -16.63 -4.06 22.23
CA LEU A 688 -17.73 -3.56 21.41
C LEU A 688 -18.61 -4.72 20.92
N SER A 689 -19.90 -4.44 20.69
CA SER A 689 -20.84 -5.41 20.15
C SER A 689 -21.91 -4.73 19.31
N PHE A 690 -22.15 -5.25 18.10
CA PHE A 690 -23.13 -4.72 17.17
C PHE A 690 -24.47 -5.47 17.25
N GLY A 691 -25.50 -4.85 16.68
CA GLY A 691 -26.75 -5.53 16.33
C GLY A 691 -26.57 -6.53 15.17
N LYS A 692 -27.69 -6.94 14.57
CA LYS A 692 -27.66 -7.74 13.33
C LYS A 692 -27.00 -6.92 12.22
N ALA A 693 -26.08 -7.54 11.47
CA ALA A 693 -25.36 -6.86 10.40
C ALA A 693 -26.32 -6.45 9.27
N LEU A 694 -26.32 -5.16 8.95
CA LEU A 694 -27.07 -4.61 7.81
C LEU A 694 -26.37 -5.00 6.49
N PRO A 695 -27.10 -5.42 5.45
CA PRO A 695 -26.50 -5.70 4.15
C PRO A 695 -25.82 -4.45 3.55
N VAL A 696 -24.73 -4.66 2.81
CA VAL A 696 -24.05 -3.58 2.07
C VAL A 696 -25.02 -3.00 1.03
N GLY A 697 -25.08 -1.66 0.96
CA GLY A 697 -26.01 -0.91 0.09
C GLY A 697 -27.37 -0.62 0.73
N VAL A 698 -27.65 -1.14 1.92
CA VAL A 698 -28.87 -0.83 2.69
C VAL A 698 -28.57 0.28 3.68
N SER A 699 -29.43 1.30 3.72
CA SER A 699 -29.34 2.41 4.66
C SER A 699 -30.06 2.11 5.97
N SER A 700 -29.79 2.88 7.01
CA SER A 700 -30.48 2.77 8.30
C SER A 700 -30.42 4.08 9.07
N THR A 701 -31.51 4.43 9.76
CA THR A 701 -31.59 5.58 10.68
C THR A 701 -31.71 5.12 12.14
N ALA A 702 -31.54 3.82 12.40
CA ALA A 702 -31.79 3.22 13.70
C ALA A 702 -30.80 2.10 14.01
N GLU A 703 -29.54 2.20 13.55
CA GLU A 703 -28.50 1.26 13.98
C GLU A 703 -28.04 1.54 15.41
N TRP A 704 -27.41 0.54 16.03
CA TRP A 704 -26.78 0.72 17.32
C TRP A 704 -25.53 -0.16 17.49
N ILE A 705 -24.65 0.30 18.37
CA ILE A 705 -23.45 -0.41 18.84
C ILE A 705 -23.39 -0.26 20.36
N ASN A 706 -23.11 -1.35 21.08
CA ASN A 706 -22.78 -1.25 22.49
C ASN A 706 -21.26 -1.20 22.67
N VAL A 707 -20.80 -0.35 23.58
CA VAL A 707 -19.37 -0.12 23.83
C VAL A 707 -19.10 0.07 25.32
N PHE A 708 -17.98 -0.47 25.80
CA PHE A 708 -17.45 -0.18 27.13
C PHE A 708 -16.31 0.82 27.06
N PHE A 709 -16.36 1.84 27.91
CA PHE A 709 -15.25 2.78 28.12
C PHE A 709 -14.61 2.55 29.50
N ARG A 710 -13.33 2.89 29.64
CA ARG A 710 -12.57 2.80 30.90
C ARG A 710 -13.02 3.86 31.91
N GLU A 711 -13.60 4.95 31.43
CA GLU A 711 -14.17 6.04 32.20
C GLU A 711 -15.68 6.10 32.03
N ASP A 712 -16.36 6.73 32.98
CA ASP A 712 -17.79 7.00 32.91
C ASP A 712 -18.04 8.42 32.40
N PHE A 713 -18.92 8.55 31.42
CA PHE A 713 -19.33 9.79 30.77
C PHE A 713 -20.84 9.99 30.86
N GLU A 714 -21.27 11.26 30.80
CA GLU A 714 -22.67 11.56 30.51
C GLU A 714 -23.00 11.12 29.07
N PRO A 715 -24.13 10.42 28.82
CA PRO A 715 -24.42 9.90 27.49
C PRO A 715 -24.45 10.97 26.38
N ALA A 716 -24.92 12.18 26.71
CA ALA A 716 -24.91 13.32 25.78
C ALA A 716 -23.49 13.75 25.39
N GLU A 717 -22.51 13.62 26.30
CA GLU A 717 -21.11 13.95 26.04
C GLU A 717 -20.47 12.95 25.08
N VAL A 718 -20.79 11.66 25.19
CA VAL A 718 -20.34 10.63 24.24
C VAL A 718 -20.73 11.00 22.80
N VAL A 719 -21.99 11.37 22.60
CA VAL A 719 -22.52 11.77 21.29
C VAL A 719 -21.84 13.05 20.80
N LYS A 720 -21.74 14.06 21.66
CA LYS A 720 -21.12 15.35 21.34
C LYS A 720 -19.67 15.21 20.87
N ARG A 721 -18.88 14.34 21.49
CA ARG A 721 -17.49 14.08 21.10
C ARG A 721 -17.35 13.31 19.80
N LEU A 722 -18.34 12.46 19.47
CA LEU A 722 -18.30 11.66 18.24
C LEU A 722 -18.70 12.46 17.01
N ILE A 723 -19.71 13.34 17.09
CA ILE A 723 -20.21 14.13 15.94
C ILE A 723 -19.10 14.69 15.03
N PRO A 724 -18.07 15.40 15.54
CA PRO A 724 -17.05 16.02 14.68
C PRO A 724 -16.05 15.01 14.09
N VAL A 725 -16.02 13.76 14.56
CA VAL A 725 -15.02 12.76 14.16
C VAL A 725 -15.60 11.56 13.40
N MET A 726 -16.88 11.62 13.00
CA MET A 726 -17.50 10.57 12.19
C MET A 726 -17.37 10.87 10.69
N PRO A 727 -17.17 9.85 9.84
CA PRO A 727 -17.20 10.05 8.39
C PRO A 727 -18.63 10.33 7.90
N GLU A 728 -18.72 10.82 6.66
CA GLU A 728 -19.98 11.11 5.99
C GLU A 728 -20.93 9.90 6.01
N GLY A 729 -22.20 10.14 6.35
CA GLY A 729 -23.23 9.11 6.41
C GLY A 729 -23.26 8.27 7.69
N LEU A 730 -22.34 8.48 8.64
CA LEU A 730 -22.38 7.85 9.98
C LEU A 730 -22.68 8.83 11.12
N ALA A 731 -23.91 9.33 11.19
CA ALA A 731 -24.29 10.32 12.20
C ALA A 731 -24.62 9.67 13.57
N PRO A 732 -23.95 10.04 14.68
CA PRO A 732 -24.37 9.65 16.03
C PRO A 732 -25.69 10.35 16.41
N LEU A 733 -26.66 9.59 16.90
CA LEU A 733 -28.00 10.10 17.23
C LEU A 733 -28.17 10.34 18.73
N LYS A 734 -27.96 9.28 19.53
CA LYS A 734 -28.09 9.32 20.99
C LYS A 734 -27.28 8.20 21.63
N ALA A 735 -27.00 8.32 22.92
CA ALA A 735 -26.45 7.23 23.70
C ALA A 735 -27.36 6.92 24.90
N ASP A 736 -27.62 5.64 25.15
CA ASP A 736 -28.32 5.17 26.34
C ASP A 736 -27.31 4.48 27.27
N ARG A 737 -27.36 4.77 28.57
CA ARG A 737 -26.53 4.09 29.57
C ARG A 737 -27.07 2.68 29.81
N LEU A 738 -26.20 1.69 29.73
CA LEU A 738 -26.54 0.28 29.95
C LEU A 738 -26.00 -0.23 31.29
N SER A 739 -26.59 -1.31 31.80
CA SER A 739 -26.03 -2.04 32.94
C SER A 739 -24.74 -2.77 32.56
N MET A 740 -23.85 -2.99 33.52
CA MET A 740 -22.55 -3.67 33.31
C MET A 740 -22.64 -5.18 33.03
N GLY A 741 -23.85 -5.70 32.73
CA GLY A 741 -24.15 -7.10 32.47
C GLY A 741 -23.75 -7.58 31.06
N LYS A 742 -23.72 -8.92 30.87
CA LYS A 742 -23.17 -9.58 29.68
C LYS A 742 -24.15 -9.82 28.52
N LYS A 743 -25.47 -9.82 28.75
CA LYS A 743 -26.45 -10.20 27.72
C LYS A 743 -27.35 -9.01 27.41
N GLN A 744 -27.20 -8.45 26.22
CA GLN A 744 -28.04 -7.35 25.75
C GLN A 744 -29.05 -7.87 24.74
N PRO A 745 -30.33 -7.45 24.83
CA PRO A 745 -31.36 -7.90 23.91
C PRO A 745 -31.02 -7.44 22.49
N GLN A 746 -31.21 -8.35 21.54
CA GLN A 746 -31.15 -8.07 20.11
C GLN A 746 -32.55 -7.69 19.61
N SER A 747 -32.63 -6.96 18.50
CA SER A 747 -33.91 -6.68 17.86
C SER A 747 -34.60 -7.99 17.45
N VAL A 748 -35.90 -8.06 17.68
CA VAL A 748 -36.78 -9.17 17.27
C VAL A 748 -37.61 -8.79 16.06
N GLU A 749 -37.94 -7.52 15.90
CA GLU A 749 -38.55 -6.98 14.69
C GLU A 749 -37.74 -5.79 14.17
N GLU A 750 -37.68 -5.64 12.86
CA GLU A 750 -37.05 -4.51 12.18
C GLU A 750 -37.99 -3.97 11.11
N VAL A 751 -38.09 -2.64 11.02
CA VAL A 751 -38.96 -1.94 10.06
C VAL A 751 -38.10 -1.33 8.97
N PHE A 752 -38.39 -1.64 7.72
CA PHE A 752 -37.69 -1.14 6.55
C PHE A 752 -38.63 -0.34 5.66
N LYS A 753 -38.19 0.85 5.23
CA LYS A 753 -38.79 1.57 4.10
C LYS A 753 -38.11 1.11 2.82
N LEU A 754 -38.90 0.64 1.86
CA LEU A 754 -38.49 0.29 0.51
C LEU A 754 -39.04 1.37 -0.42
N ALA A 755 -38.15 2.12 -1.09
CA ALA A 755 -38.55 3.16 -2.03
C ALA A 755 -38.15 2.77 -3.46
N PHE A 756 -39.07 2.94 -4.41
CA PHE A 756 -38.88 2.54 -5.80
C PHE A 756 -38.43 3.72 -6.65
N ALA A 757 -37.34 3.54 -7.39
CA ALA A 757 -36.86 4.52 -8.36
C ALA A 757 -37.52 4.32 -9.74
N LYS A 758 -37.95 3.09 -10.05
CA LYS A 758 -38.63 2.69 -11.30
C LYS A 758 -39.70 1.65 -11.02
N ASP A 759 -40.64 1.51 -11.96
CA ASP A 759 -41.64 0.43 -12.01
C ASP A 759 -42.41 0.19 -10.70
N ALA A 760 -42.70 1.29 -9.98
CA ALA A 760 -43.24 1.25 -8.62
C ALA A 760 -44.52 0.40 -8.50
N GLU A 761 -45.51 0.57 -9.39
CA GLU A 761 -46.76 -0.20 -9.33
C GLU A 761 -46.53 -1.70 -9.56
N GLN A 762 -45.66 -2.06 -10.50
CA GLN A 762 -45.31 -3.46 -10.76
C GLN A 762 -44.68 -4.10 -9.52
N HIS A 763 -43.76 -3.39 -8.86
CA HIS A 763 -43.15 -3.87 -7.62
C HIS A 763 -44.16 -3.95 -6.47
N LEU A 764 -45.09 -2.99 -6.35
CA LEU A 764 -46.19 -3.07 -5.38
C LEU A 764 -47.07 -4.30 -5.62
N GLU A 765 -47.44 -4.59 -6.87
CA GLU A 765 -48.18 -5.81 -7.22
C GLU A 765 -47.43 -7.09 -6.82
N GLN A 766 -46.12 -7.16 -7.03
CA GLN A 766 -45.30 -8.29 -6.59
C GLN A 766 -45.32 -8.45 -5.06
N TRP A 767 -45.26 -7.35 -4.31
CA TRP A 767 -45.36 -7.38 -2.85
C TRP A 767 -46.76 -7.78 -2.35
N ARG A 768 -47.83 -7.29 -2.99
CA ARG A 768 -49.22 -7.73 -2.71
C ARG A 768 -49.36 -9.24 -2.93
N ALA A 769 -48.90 -9.73 -4.09
CA ALA A 769 -48.93 -11.16 -4.42
C ALA A 769 -48.10 -12.01 -3.45
N PHE A 770 -46.94 -11.50 -3.01
CA PHE A 770 -46.12 -12.15 -1.98
C PHE A 770 -46.88 -12.24 -0.64
N MET A 771 -47.56 -11.16 -0.22
CA MET A 771 -48.28 -11.13 1.05
C MET A 771 -49.52 -12.03 1.06
N ASP A 772 -50.20 -12.17 -0.08
CA ASP A 772 -51.37 -13.04 -0.28
C ASP A 772 -51.02 -14.54 -0.36
N ALA A 773 -49.75 -14.87 -0.66
CA ALA A 773 -49.30 -16.25 -0.74
C ALA A 773 -49.20 -16.90 0.65
N PRO A 774 -49.71 -18.14 0.84
CA PRO A 774 -49.61 -18.86 2.12
C PRO A 774 -48.17 -19.29 2.44
N GLU A 775 -47.36 -19.54 1.40
CA GLU A 775 -45.94 -19.88 1.47
C GLU A 775 -45.21 -19.25 0.27
N PHE A 776 -43.93 -18.93 0.44
CA PHE A 776 -43.08 -18.43 -0.65
C PHE A 776 -41.72 -19.12 -0.57
N MET A 777 -41.53 -20.13 -1.42
CA MET A 777 -40.37 -21.02 -1.37
C MET A 777 -39.21 -20.50 -2.21
N VAL A 778 -38.04 -20.32 -1.59
CA VAL A 778 -36.80 -19.93 -2.29
C VAL A 778 -35.67 -20.92 -2.03
N GLU A 779 -34.80 -21.08 -3.03
CA GLU A 779 -33.58 -21.85 -2.86
C GLU A 779 -32.49 -21.01 -2.19
N LYS A 780 -32.03 -21.48 -1.02
CA LYS A 780 -30.96 -20.84 -0.25
C LYS A 780 -29.73 -21.73 -0.21
N ARG A 781 -28.59 -21.20 -0.62
CA ARG A 781 -27.30 -21.87 -0.45
C ARG A 781 -26.90 -21.86 1.02
N THR A 782 -26.71 -23.04 1.59
CA THR A 782 -26.18 -23.23 2.95
C THR A 782 -24.78 -23.84 2.90
N LYS A 783 -24.09 -23.90 4.05
CA LYS A 783 -22.82 -24.64 4.18
C LYS A 783 -22.92 -26.11 3.77
N LYS A 784 -24.12 -26.70 3.75
CA LYS A 784 -24.40 -28.10 3.42
C LYS A 784 -25.01 -28.30 2.03
N GLY A 785 -25.03 -27.26 1.19
CA GLY A 785 -25.66 -27.29 -0.15
C GLY A 785 -26.92 -26.45 -0.23
N MET A 786 -27.66 -26.59 -1.33
CA MET A 786 -28.91 -25.88 -1.58
C MET A 786 -30.03 -26.44 -0.68
N LYS A 787 -30.81 -25.55 -0.08
CA LYS A 787 -31.99 -25.90 0.72
C LYS A 787 -33.14 -24.97 0.34
N THR A 788 -34.31 -25.54 0.08
CA THR A 788 -35.55 -24.76 -0.08
C THR A 788 -36.05 -24.32 1.29
N VAL A 789 -36.39 -23.04 1.42
CA VAL A 789 -36.89 -22.43 2.66
C VAL A 789 -38.06 -21.52 2.32
N ASP A 790 -39.14 -21.62 3.11
CA ASP A 790 -40.25 -20.67 3.05
C ASP A 790 -39.85 -19.36 3.73
N ILE A 791 -39.96 -18.26 2.98
CA ILE A 791 -39.60 -16.91 3.45
C ILE A 791 -40.82 -16.05 3.78
N ARG A 792 -42.05 -16.51 3.49
CA ARG A 792 -43.26 -15.77 3.84
C ARG A 792 -43.30 -15.45 5.34
N PRO A 793 -43.06 -16.38 6.29
CA PRO A 793 -43.18 -16.08 7.73
C PRO A 793 -42.26 -14.97 8.26
N VAL A 794 -41.23 -14.57 7.50
CA VAL A 794 -40.29 -13.50 7.88
C VAL A 794 -40.94 -12.11 7.80
N VAL A 795 -41.93 -11.90 6.91
CA VAL A 795 -42.60 -10.61 6.74
C VAL A 795 -43.90 -10.59 7.54
N LYS A 796 -43.97 -9.73 8.55
CA LYS A 796 -45.13 -9.61 9.44
C LYS A 796 -46.25 -8.79 8.81
N GLU A 797 -45.91 -7.61 8.31
CA GLU A 797 -46.85 -6.65 7.72
C GLU A 797 -46.14 -5.78 6.68
N THR A 798 -46.92 -5.29 5.71
CA THR A 798 -46.50 -4.32 4.71
C THR A 798 -47.52 -3.18 4.65
N GLU A 799 -47.06 -1.96 4.49
CA GLU A 799 -47.90 -0.76 4.35
C GLU A 799 -47.41 0.06 3.15
N GLU A 800 -48.28 0.25 2.15
CA GLU A 800 -47.94 1.02 0.95
C GLU A 800 -47.83 2.52 1.27
N ALA A 801 -46.90 3.18 0.59
CA ALA A 801 -46.67 4.61 0.66
C ALA A 801 -46.52 5.19 -0.75
N ASP A 802 -46.63 6.52 -0.91
CA ASP A 802 -46.61 7.18 -2.22
C ASP A 802 -45.36 6.85 -3.07
N ASP A 803 -44.22 6.54 -2.44
CA ASP A 803 -42.93 6.25 -3.07
C ASP A 803 -42.44 4.80 -2.92
N GLY A 804 -43.29 3.88 -2.41
CA GLY A 804 -42.96 2.47 -2.23
C GLY A 804 -43.75 1.80 -1.11
N LEU A 805 -43.08 1.11 -0.18
CA LEU A 805 -43.75 0.52 0.97
C LEU A 805 -42.88 0.42 2.22
N THR A 806 -43.53 0.27 3.38
CA THR A 806 -42.90 -0.10 4.64
C THR A 806 -43.10 -1.59 4.88
N VAL A 807 -42.04 -2.30 5.24
CA VAL A 807 -42.04 -3.74 5.56
C VAL A 807 -41.60 -3.93 7.00
N VAL A 808 -42.36 -4.71 7.77
CA VAL A 808 -41.95 -5.15 9.11
C VAL A 808 -41.51 -6.60 9.06
N LEU A 809 -40.25 -6.85 9.41
CA LEU A 809 -39.64 -8.17 9.43
C LEU A 809 -39.58 -8.70 10.86
N ASP A 810 -39.99 -9.95 11.07
CA ASP A 810 -39.93 -10.65 12.37
C ASP A 810 -38.88 -11.77 12.34
N TRP A 811 -37.89 -11.64 13.22
CA TRP A 811 -36.73 -12.52 13.30
C TRP A 811 -36.84 -13.63 14.34
N ARG A 812 -37.98 -13.77 15.03
CA ARG A 812 -38.16 -14.75 16.12
C ARG A 812 -38.03 -16.20 15.66
N GLN A 813 -38.45 -16.49 14.42
CA GLN A 813 -38.41 -17.84 13.86
C GLN A 813 -37.19 -18.11 12.99
N SER A 814 -36.81 -17.16 12.13
CA SER A 814 -35.69 -17.31 11.20
C SER A 814 -35.13 -15.96 10.75
N TYR A 815 -33.94 -15.96 10.15
CA TYR A 815 -33.29 -14.76 9.60
C TYR A 815 -33.01 -14.88 8.09
N MET A 816 -33.29 -13.80 7.39
CA MET A 816 -32.93 -13.58 5.99
C MET A 816 -32.43 -12.15 5.81
N SER A 817 -31.45 -11.95 4.91
CA SER A 817 -31.03 -10.59 4.55
C SER A 817 -32.21 -9.82 3.94
N PRO A 818 -32.56 -8.64 4.46
CA PRO A 818 -33.65 -7.81 3.92
C PRO A 818 -33.48 -7.49 2.42
N LEU A 819 -32.24 -7.26 1.97
CA LEU A 819 -31.94 -7.02 0.56
C LEU A 819 -32.18 -8.28 -0.31
N VAL A 820 -31.82 -9.46 0.20
CA VAL A 820 -32.05 -10.73 -0.50
C VAL A 820 -33.55 -11.05 -0.56
N LEU A 821 -34.28 -10.77 0.53
CA LEU A 821 -35.74 -10.90 0.58
C LEU A 821 -36.39 -10.02 -0.48
N ALA A 822 -36.05 -8.73 -0.52
CA ALA A 822 -36.59 -7.78 -1.50
C ALA A 822 -36.34 -8.24 -2.95
N ARG A 823 -35.15 -8.76 -3.24
CA ARG A 823 -34.80 -9.31 -4.57
C ARG A 823 -35.50 -10.63 -4.91
N HIS A 824 -35.96 -11.40 -3.94
CA HIS A 824 -36.78 -12.58 -4.20
C HIS A 824 -38.22 -12.22 -4.52
N VAL A 825 -38.76 -11.18 -3.85
CA VAL A 825 -40.10 -10.65 -4.14
C VAL A 825 -40.11 -9.93 -5.49
N MET A 826 -39.12 -9.08 -5.73
CA MET A 826 -38.93 -8.31 -6.97
C MET A 826 -37.80 -8.93 -7.79
N ASN A 827 -38.09 -10.07 -8.42
CA ASN A 827 -37.08 -10.91 -9.08
C ASN A 827 -36.46 -10.29 -10.35
N ASP A 828 -37.10 -9.25 -10.89
CA ASP A 828 -36.71 -8.49 -12.07
C ASP A 828 -36.03 -7.16 -11.73
N ALA A 829 -36.12 -6.69 -10.49
CA ALA A 829 -35.54 -5.42 -10.07
C ALA A 829 -34.01 -5.48 -9.94
N SER A 830 -33.33 -4.50 -10.54
CA SER A 830 -31.93 -4.21 -10.27
C SER A 830 -31.77 -3.56 -8.89
N PRO A 831 -30.62 -3.71 -8.21
CA PRO A 831 -30.28 -2.89 -7.04
C PRO A 831 -30.26 -1.37 -7.30
N LEU A 832 -30.32 -0.93 -8.57
CA LEU A 832 -30.48 0.47 -8.95
C LEU A 832 -31.95 0.94 -8.97
N ASP A 833 -32.91 0.01 -8.97
CA ASP A 833 -34.33 0.34 -9.15
C ASP A 833 -35.05 0.58 -7.82
N PHE A 834 -34.40 0.30 -6.68
CA PHE A 834 -34.97 0.53 -5.37
C PHE A 834 -33.90 0.85 -4.31
N THR A 835 -34.32 1.50 -3.23
CA THR A 835 -33.51 1.69 -2.04
C THR A 835 -34.20 1.06 -0.83
N LEU A 836 -33.41 0.57 0.11
CA LEU A 836 -33.90 -0.03 1.34
C LEU A 836 -33.29 0.69 2.53
N THR A 837 -34.13 1.18 3.45
CA THR A 837 -33.71 1.91 4.65
C THR A 837 -34.35 1.32 5.90
N LYS A 838 -33.57 0.85 6.86
CA LYS A 838 -34.09 0.46 8.17
C LYS A 838 -34.44 1.69 8.99
N VAL A 839 -35.71 1.84 9.37
CA VAL A 839 -36.21 3.02 10.07
C VAL A 839 -36.48 2.77 11.56
N ALA A 840 -36.66 1.51 11.96
CA ALA A 840 -36.85 1.16 13.37
C ALA A 840 -36.39 -0.27 13.71
N GLN A 841 -36.05 -0.47 14.98
CA GLN A 841 -35.80 -1.78 15.57
C GLN A 841 -36.64 -1.93 16.85
N ARG A 842 -37.33 -3.06 17.01
CA ARG A 842 -38.10 -3.38 18.22
C ARG A 842 -37.41 -4.50 18.98
N PHE A 843 -37.31 -4.37 20.30
CA PHE A 843 -36.71 -5.34 21.22
C PHE A 843 -37.84 -5.98 22.02
N ASP A 844 -37.65 -7.23 22.45
CA ASP A 844 -38.57 -7.93 23.35
C ASP A 844 -38.64 -7.27 24.75
#